data_AF-A0A0M9GQK8-F1
#
_entry.id   AF-A0A0M9GQK8-F1
#
_cell.length_a   1.000
_cell.length_b   1.000
_cell.length_c   1.000
_cell.angle_alpha   90.00
_cell.angle_beta   90.00
_cell.angle_gamma   90.00
#
_symmetry.space_group_name_H-M   'P 1'
#
loop_
_entity.id
_entity.type
_entity.pdbx_description
1 polymer ?
#
loop_
_entity_poly.entity_id
_entity_poly.type
_entity_poly.pdbx_seq_one_letter_code
_entity_poly.pdbx_strand_id
1 'polypeptide(L)'
;MDESLEIREIVAGNKDLYHQIIDRYKDKLFAIAYHMSESEAEAEKLIEEGFIKVYQDLEVYDDSIFFSDWLYERFIPIIGLKKNTMQQAKLPFHNPHYIEMEEALHSLTPETKFPFLLVKLLGFTSDKLIGFIDASKEEVEKNYVNAINQIRRSTLSVDMEQAGEDCYKVDELSQHFDGKLNQEKEQVMKDHLEFCPDCREVLHLLKQEESTLERVLEYPKLNDSFNDKVMSCLIPYVPPKPKHRTWKYQFSVVGIVGAVFLFSVIILPTLKPFASMVSTYMEHGTIYNVWTEGTYAVTDKEITLEVTKVEIDSLYMAIYYEISREGEEEAPKTYPFEDVDFYSYNPLKIVDEFGKQYPFEATIPDHLRYPKSPDEEEGEEKERPYFLVKMPEDLPDEFNLEINFAQLQGQYGKWNLEIPIRYDKVEDTAVTVKLDKKMTIADKIVVELMDATYSKNGTRIMYSINHTEEEEARIIELLKEHDQEYRMQEIIQGRHVGLNVTTEDEHFVLPNYYHFGEPPNPNEPIEVHYSHYYMGNEEQQRMGEHHLQGKLENPMEELFIQMMGASVQEPAFFSMEIPLKETEATPIEGTINSYKVLDYSLTAVKNHSGDISKYTLIINGESQQSGVNGDIGWDITDKSGNYIPTEGWYHHEDMHKEGPKRLLHVDIVPDYNQGEFPENLVIKADYIFTYYNEIEGEKFRLFNKGEIIDSETD
;
A
#
# COMPACT_ATOMS: atom_id res chain seq x y z
N MET A 1 -11.98 0.03 1.60
CA MET A 1 -12.95 -0.74 2.41
C MET A 1 -12.48 -2.19 2.42
N ASP A 2 -12.38 -2.81 3.59
CA ASP A 2 -11.85 -4.18 3.79
C ASP A 2 -12.86 -5.23 3.27
N GLU A 3 -12.43 -6.11 2.36
CA GLU A 3 -13.27 -7.19 1.79
C GLU A 3 -13.87 -8.08 2.90
N SER A 4 -13.15 -8.27 4.01
CA SER A 4 -13.60 -9.07 5.16
C SER A 4 -14.80 -8.44 5.87
N LEU A 5 -14.92 -7.11 5.82
CA LEU A 5 -16.08 -6.40 6.33
C LEU A 5 -17.30 -6.52 5.40
N GLU A 6 -17.08 -6.45 4.07
CA GLU A 6 -18.13 -6.72 3.06
C GLU A 6 -18.70 -8.14 3.20
N ILE A 7 -17.81 -9.15 3.16
CA ILE A 7 -17.80 -10.33 4.03
C ILE A 7 -18.98 -10.52 4.99
N ARG A 8 -18.72 -9.97 6.19
CA ARG A 8 -19.56 -10.08 7.38
C ARG A 8 -20.94 -9.47 7.17
N GLU A 9 -21.05 -8.35 6.48
CA GLU A 9 -22.34 -7.72 6.20
C GLU A 9 -23.21 -8.59 5.29
N ILE A 10 -22.62 -9.26 4.29
CA ILE A 10 -23.34 -10.20 3.42
C ILE A 10 -23.89 -11.38 4.23
N VAL A 11 -23.05 -11.96 5.10
CA VAL A 11 -23.45 -13.07 5.99
C VAL A 11 -24.46 -12.60 7.06
N ALA A 12 -24.43 -11.32 7.46
CA ALA A 12 -25.44 -10.71 8.33
C ALA A 12 -26.80 -10.51 7.63
N GLY A 13 -26.88 -10.76 6.33
CA GLY A 13 -28.11 -10.74 5.53
C GLY A 13 -28.17 -9.62 4.50
N ASN A 14 -27.15 -8.76 4.40
CA ASN A 14 -27.06 -7.72 3.38
C ASN A 14 -26.60 -8.30 2.04
N LYS A 15 -27.50 -9.02 1.37
CA LYS A 15 -27.21 -9.72 0.11
C LYS A 15 -26.64 -8.80 -0.97
N ASP A 16 -27.14 -7.56 -1.06
CA ASP A 16 -26.86 -6.66 -2.17
C ASP A 16 -25.37 -6.29 -2.29
N LEU A 17 -24.62 -6.32 -1.18
CA LEU A 17 -23.17 -6.11 -1.17
C LEU A 17 -22.40 -7.17 -1.99
N TYR A 18 -22.97 -8.35 -2.21
CA TYR A 18 -22.33 -9.38 -3.03
C TYR A 18 -22.16 -8.97 -4.51
N HIS A 19 -22.91 -7.96 -4.97
CA HIS A 19 -22.70 -7.38 -6.30
C HIS A 19 -21.27 -6.82 -6.46
N GLN A 20 -20.73 -6.20 -5.40
CA GLN A 20 -19.37 -5.63 -5.42
C GLN A 20 -18.31 -6.73 -5.50
N ILE A 21 -18.55 -7.87 -4.83
CA ILE A 21 -17.70 -9.05 -4.96
C ILE A 21 -17.71 -9.56 -6.40
N ILE A 22 -18.89 -9.73 -7.00
CA ILE A 22 -19.00 -10.20 -8.38
C ILE A 22 -18.25 -9.24 -9.33
N ASP A 23 -18.47 -7.93 -9.23
CA ASP A 23 -17.79 -6.94 -10.08
C ASP A 23 -16.26 -7.01 -10.00
N ARG A 24 -15.72 -7.22 -8.80
CA ARG A 24 -14.28 -7.27 -8.57
C ARG A 24 -13.60 -8.47 -9.24
N TYR A 25 -14.29 -9.61 -9.31
CA TYR A 25 -13.69 -10.89 -9.74
C TYR A 25 -14.20 -11.42 -11.09
N LYS A 26 -15.38 -10.98 -11.56
CA LYS A 26 -16.09 -11.61 -12.70
C LYS A 26 -15.29 -11.61 -14.00
N ASP A 27 -14.66 -10.49 -14.35
CA ASP A 27 -14.04 -10.32 -15.67
C ASP A 27 -12.80 -11.21 -15.84
N LYS A 28 -11.91 -11.24 -14.84
CA LYS A 28 -10.71 -12.09 -14.87
C LYS A 28 -11.07 -13.57 -14.87
N LEU A 29 -12.02 -13.97 -14.02
CA LEU A 29 -12.48 -15.36 -13.97
C LEU A 29 -13.17 -15.78 -15.26
N PHE A 30 -13.99 -14.90 -15.83
CA PHE A 30 -14.67 -15.15 -17.10
C PHE A 30 -13.71 -15.26 -18.27
N ALA A 31 -12.70 -14.38 -18.36
CA ALA A 31 -11.66 -14.49 -19.37
C ALA A 31 -10.96 -15.87 -19.31
N ILE A 32 -10.61 -16.35 -18.11
CA ILE A 32 -10.03 -17.69 -17.94
C ILE A 32 -11.00 -18.77 -18.40
N ALA A 33 -12.26 -18.71 -17.96
CA ALA A 33 -13.27 -19.70 -18.34
C ALA A 33 -13.57 -19.69 -19.84
N TYR A 34 -13.59 -18.50 -20.46
CA TYR A 34 -13.81 -18.31 -21.88
C TYR A 34 -12.72 -18.96 -22.72
N HIS A 35 -11.45 -18.66 -22.42
CA HIS A 35 -10.29 -19.25 -23.08
C HIS A 35 -10.17 -20.77 -22.86
N MET A 36 -10.89 -21.31 -21.87
CA MET A 36 -10.95 -22.75 -21.58
C MET A 36 -12.22 -23.46 -22.08
N SER A 37 -13.20 -22.74 -22.65
CA SER A 37 -14.51 -23.28 -23.03
C SER A 37 -14.73 -23.34 -24.55
N GLU A 38 -15.73 -24.11 -24.99
CA GLU A 38 -16.09 -24.21 -26.42
C GLU A 38 -16.97 -23.03 -26.87
N SER A 39 -17.63 -22.36 -25.92
CA SER A 39 -18.54 -21.24 -26.20
C SER A 39 -18.62 -20.26 -25.04
N GLU A 40 -18.98 -19.02 -25.35
CA GLU A 40 -19.27 -17.97 -24.36
C GLU A 40 -20.34 -18.40 -23.35
N ALA A 41 -21.41 -19.06 -23.82
CA ALA A 41 -22.50 -19.53 -22.97
C ALA A 41 -22.06 -20.61 -21.96
N GLU A 42 -21.10 -21.45 -22.34
CA GLU A 42 -20.51 -22.44 -21.42
C GLU A 42 -19.65 -21.74 -20.37
N ALA A 43 -18.83 -20.78 -20.78
CA ALA A 43 -18.01 -19.99 -19.87
C ALA A 43 -18.86 -19.21 -18.87
N GLU A 44 -19.89 -18.50 -19.34
CA GLU A 44 -20.81 -17.72 -18.49
C GLU A 44 -21.48 -18.62 -17.45
N LYS A 45 -21.91 -19.82 -17.85
CA LYS A 45 -22.50 -20.80 -16.94
C LYS A 45 -21.53 -21.26 -15.84
N LEU A 46 -20.26 -21.48 -16.16
CA LEU A 46 -19.25 -21.85 -15.15
C LEU A 46 -19.02 -20.71 -14.15
N ILE A 47 -19.00 -19.46 -14.62
CA ILE A 47 -18.86 -18.29 -13.74
C ILE A 47 -20.08 -18.13 -12.84
N GLU A 48 -21.28 -18.34 -13.37
CA GLU A 48 -22.51 -18.33 -12.56
C GLU A 48 -22.48 -19.41 -11.47
N GLU A 49 -22.16 -20.66 -11.83
CA GLU A 49 -22.04 -21.77 -10.87
C GLU A 49 -20.97 -21.49 -9.81
N GLY A 50 -19.85 -20.88 -10.20
CA GLY A 50 -18.76 -20.50 -9.29
C GLY A 50 -19.16 -19.45 -8.26
N PHE A 51 -19.78 -18.34 -8.68
CA PHE A 51 -20.23 -17.32 -7.73
C PHE A 51 -21.36 -17.82 -6.83
N ILE A 52 -22.26 -18.67 -7.34
CA ILE A 52 -23.28 -19.31 -6.49
C ILE A 52 -22.61 -20.19 -5.42
N LYS A 53 -21.59 -20.97 -5.79
CA LYS A 53 -20.86 -21.82 -4.85
C LYS A 53 -20.11 -21.01 -3.80
N VAL A 54 -19.41 -19.96 -4.21
CA VAL A 54 -18.70 -19.04 -3.31
C VAL A 54 -19.69 -18.39 -2.35
N TYR A 55 -20.82 -17.88 -2.85
CA TYR A 55 -21.86 -17.30 -2.02
C TYR A 55 -22.33 -18.27 -0.95
N GLN A 56 -22.62 -19.54 -1.31
CA GLN A 56 -23.10 -20.57 -0.38
C GLN A 56 -22.08 -20.96 0.70
N ASP A 57 -20.79 -20.72 0.46
CA ASP A 57 -19.72 -21.06 1.39
C ASP A 57 -19.28 -19.88 2.26
N LEU A 58 -19.81 -18.66 2.07
CA LEU A 58 -19.35 -17.46 2.79
C LEU A 58 -19.43 -17.62 4.32
N GLU A 59 -20.37 -18.41 4.85
CA GLU A 59 -20.44 -18.71 6.29
C GLU A 59 -19.21 -19.44 6.85
N VAL A 60 -18.47 -20.15 6.00
CA VAL A 60 -17.22 -20.86 6.39
C VAL A 60 -15.97 -20.10 5.94
N TYR A 61 -16.13 -18.88 5.44
CA TYR A 61 -15.01 -17.98 5.23
C TYR A 61 -14.41 -17.58 6.58
N ASP A 62 -13.10 -17.69 6.66
CA ASP A 62 -12.28 -17.37 7.82
C ASP A 62 -11.40 -16.20 7.38
N ASP A 63 -11.58 -15.05 8.04
CA ASP A 63 -10.91 -13.79 7.72
C ASP A 63 -9.41 -13.81 8.06
N SER A 64 -8.89 -14.92 8.59
CA SER A 64 -7.45 -15.18 8.67
C SER A 64 -6.78 -15.35 7.31
N ILE A 65 -7.51 -15.67 6.22
CA ILE A 65 -6.96 -15.76 4.87
C ILE A 65 -7.61 -14.75 3.92
N PHE A 66 -6.90 -14.39 2.84
CA PHE A 66 -7.36 -13.40 1.86
C PHE A 66 -8.62 -13.92 1.22
N PHE A 67 -9.63 -13.05 1.14
CA PHE A 67 -10.88 -13.44 0.50
C PHE A 67 -10.65 -13.84 -0.96
N SER A 68 -9.76 -13.13 -1.68
CA SER A 68 -9.35 -13.49 -3.05
C SER A 68 -8.83 -14.93 -3.14
N ASP A 69 -7.93 -15.34 -2.24
CA ASP A 69 -7.35 -16.68 -2.21
C ASP A 69 -8.39 -17.75 -1.88
N TRP A 70 -9.18 -17.52 -0.83
CA TRP A 70 -10.28 -18.39 -0.43
C TRP A 70 -11.34 -18.54 -1.53
N LEU A 71 -11.60 -17.47 -2.28
CA LEU A 71 -12.49 -17.44 -3.43
C LEU A 71 -11.90 -18.28 -4.55
N TYR A 72 -10.64 -18.06 -4.93
CA TYR A 72 -9.99 -18.82 -6.00
C TYR A 72 -9.88 -20.31 -5.68
N GLU A 73 -9.63 -20.70 -4.43
CA GLU A 73 -9.67 -22.11 -3.97
C GLU A 73 -10.99 -22.81 -4.32
N ARG A 74 -12.12 -22.09 -4.24
CA ARG A 74 -13.45 -22.61 -4.58
C ARG A 74 -13.76 -22.50 -6.06
N PHE A 75 -13.28 -21.44 -6.71
CA PHE A 75 -13.65 -21.08 -8.07
C PHE A 75 -12.84 -21.83 -9.14
N ILE A 76 -11.52 -21.90 -8.98
CA ILE A 76 -10.61 -22.47 -10.00
C ILE A 76 -10.92 -23.95 -10.30
N PRO A 77 -11.27 -24.81 -9.33
CA PRO A 77 -11.68 -26.19 -9.61
C PRO A 77 -12.95 -26.30 -10.47
N ILE A 78 -13.84 -25.30 -10.41
CA ILE A 78 -15.08 -25.27 -11.20
C ILE A 78 -14.79 -24.98 -12.67
N ILE A 79 -13.81 -24.10 -12.93
CA ILE A 79 -13.37 -23.79 -14.29
C ILE A 79 -12.66 -25.02 -14.92
N GLY A 80 -11.65 -25.56 -14.24
CA GLY A 80 -11.04 -26.88 -14.46
C GLY A 80 -10.48 -27.25 -15.86
N LEU A 81 -9.49 -28.15 -15.89
CA LEU A 81 -8.91 -28.71 -17.12
C LEU A 81 -9.89 -29.64 -17.86
N LYS A 82 -10.64 -29.11 -18.84
CA LYS A 82 -11.41 -29.96 -19.77
C LYS A 82 -10.48 -30.55 -20.84
N LYS A 83 -10.36 -31.87 -20.86
CA LYS A 83 -9.42 -32.63 -21.71
C LYS A 83 -9.81 -32.76 -23.19
N ASN A 84 -10.92 -32.18 -23.63
CA ASN A 84 -11.41 -32.32 -25.00
C ASN A 84 -12.11 -31.04 -25.43
N THR A 85 -11.39 -30.19 -26.16
CA THR A 85 -11.93 -28.95 -26.72
C THR A 85 -11.34 -28.80 -28.12
N MET A 86 -11.96 -29.44 -29.13
CA MET A 86 -11.50 -29.35 -30.53
C MET A 86 -11.99 -28.08 -31.25
N GLN A 87 -12.92 -27.32 -30.65
CA GLN A 87 -13.40 -26.04 -31.15
C GLN A 87 -13.45 -25.03 -29.99
N GLN A 88 -12.70 -23.94 -30.10
CA GLN A 88 -12.59 -22.90 -29.08
C GLN A 88 -13.45 -21.69 -29.50
N ALA A 89 -14.01 -20.98 -28.52
CA ALA A 89 -14.79 -19.78 -28.76
C ALA A 89 -13.90 -18.72 -29.46
N LYS A 90 -14.36 -18.15 -30.58
CA LYS A 90 -13.62 -17.12 -31.32
C LYS A 90 -14.05 -15.74 -30.86
N LEU A 91 -13.10 -14.92 -30.46
CA LEU A 91 -13.34 -13.53 -30.11
C LEU A 91 -13.71 -12.72 -31.38
N PRO A 92 -14.53 -11.67 -31.25
CA PRO A 92 -14.92 -10.82 -32.36
C PRO A 92 -13.81 -9.81 -32.73
N PHE A 93 -12.55 -10.23 -32.71
CA PHE A 93 -11.45 -9.37 -33.14
C PHE A 93 -11.54 -9.12 -34.65
N HIS A 94 -11.35 -7.87 -35.03
CA HIS A 94 -11.26 -7.45 -36.44
C HIS A 94 -9.82 -7.12 -36.86
N ASN A 95 -8.91 -6.95 -35.89
CA ASN A 95 -7.49 -6.76 -36.15
C ASN A 95 -6.82 -8.13 -36.39
N PRO A 96 -6.20 -8.36 -37.56
CA PRO A 96 -5.50 -9.61 -37.87
C PRO A 96 -4.48 -10.03 -36.81
N HIS A 97 -3.78 -9.08 -36.21
CA HIS A 97 -2.74 -9.36 -35.22
C HIS A 97 -3.31 -9.88 -33.88
N TYR A 98 -4.47 -9.38 -33.44
CA TYR A 98 -5.18 -9.95 -32.27
C TYR A 98 -5.71 -11.36 -32.56
N ILE A 99 -6.14 -11.61 -33.81
CA ILE A 99 -6.57 -12.95 -34.23
C ILE A 99 -5.39 -13.92 -34.22
N GLU A 100 -4.22 -13.51 -34.73
CA GLU A 100 -2.99 -14.31 -34.71
C GLU A 100 -2.54 -14.63 -33.27
N MET A 101 -2.60 -13.64 -32.38
CA MET A 101 -2.29 -13.82 -30.95
C MET A 101 -3.28 -14.76 -30.26
N GLU A 102 -4.57 -14.63 -30.53
CA GLU A 102 -5.62 -15.54 -30.03
C GLU A 102 -5.39 -16.97 -30.56
N GLU A 103 -5.10 -17.13 -31.85
CA GLU A 103 -4.80 -18.43 -32.46
C GLU A 103 -3.53 -19.06 -31.85
N ALA A 104 -2.51 -18.26 -31.54
CA ALA A 104 -1.30 -18.69 -30.86
C ALA A 104 -1.59 -19.18 -29.44
N LEU A 105 -2.39 -18.44 -28.65
CA LEU A 105 -2.86 -18.86 -27.32
C LEU A 105 -3.66 -20.16 -27.40
N HIS A 106 -4.56 -20.28 -28.38
CA HIS A 106 -5.40 -21.44 -28.60
C HIS A 106 -4.64 -22.67 -29.12
N SER A 107 -3.41 -22.49 -29.63
CA SER A 107 -2.52 -23.58 -30.04
C SER A 107 -1.87 -24.33 -28.86
N LEU A 108 -1.92 -23.75 -27.65
CA LEU A 108 -1.42 -24.40 -26.43
C LEU A 108 -2.32 -25.57 -26.02
N THR A 109 -1.72 -26.62 -25.43
CA THR A 109 -2.51 -27.69 -24.82
C THR A 109 -3.29 -27.18 -23.61
N PRO A 110 -4.47 -27.72 -23.27
CA PRO A 110 -5.21 -27.30 -22.08
C PRO A 110 -4.37 -27.34 -20.79
N GLU A 111 -3.51 -28.36 -20.64
CA GLU A 111 -2.61 -28.53 -19.49
C GLU A 111 -1.56 -27.43 -19.37
N THR A 112 -1.19 -26.80 -20.49
CA THR A 112 -0.20 -25.70 -20.52
C THR A 112 -0.92 -24.34 -20.47
N LYS A 113 -2.05 -24.22 -21.18
CA LYS A 113 -2.85 -23.00 -21.29
C LYS A 113 -3.46 -22.62 -19.95
N PHE A 114 -4.04 -23.57 -19.21
CA PHE A 114 -4.72 -23.25 -17.96
C PHE A 114 -3.78 -22.64 -16.90
N PRO A 115 -2.62 -23.24 -16.57
CA PRO A 115 -1.67 -22.60 -15.64
C PRO A 115 -1.16 -21.26 -16.18
N PHE A 116 -0.91 -21.16 -17.49
CA PHE A 116 -0.49 -19.91 -18.12
C PHE A 116 -1.49 -18.76 -17.91
N LEU A 117 -2.79 -19.03 -18.08
CA LEU A 117 -3.86 -18.06 -17.82
C LEU A 117 -3.92 -17.65 -16.36
N LEU A 118 -3.75 -18.59 -15.41
CA LEU A 118 -3.75 -18.28 -13.98
C LEU A 118 -2.57 -17.37 -13.59
N VAL A 119 -1.38 -17.58 -14.17
CA VAL A 119 -0.25 -16.67 -13.97
C VAL A 119 -0.56 -15.29 -14.56
N LYS A 120 -0.96 -15.23 -15.84
CA LYS A 120 -1.11 -13.95 -16.55
C LYS A 120 -2.30 -13.10 -16.10
N LEU A 121 -3.43 -13.72 -15.75
CA LEU A 121 -4.65 -12.97 -15.36
C LEU A 121 -4.80 -12.78 -13.85
N LEU A 122 -4.32 -13.73 -13.03
CA LEU A 122 -4.48 -13.69 -11.57
C LEU A 122 -3.16 -13.48 -10.81
N GLY A 123 -2.00 -13.44 -11.49
CA GLY A 123 -0.70 -13.24 -10.85
C GLY A 123 -0.24 -14.43 -9.99
N PHE A 124 -0.74 -15.64 -10.26
CA PHE A 124 -0.39 -16.80 -9.42
C PHE A 124 1.09 -17.16 -9.55
N THR A 125 1.73 -17.46 -8.42
CA THR A 125 3.09 -17.99 -8.37
C THR A 125 3.11 -19.50 -8.64
N SER A 126 4.29 -20.03 -8.99
CA SER A 126 4.48 -21.47 -9.17
C SER A 126 4.04 -22.27 -7.94
N ASP A 127 4.32 -21.75 -6.73
CA ASP A 127 3.97 -22.42 -5.47
C ASP A 127 2.45 -22.49 -5.27
N LYS A 128 1.73 -21.42 -5.60
CA LYS A 128 0.27 -21.37 -5.54
C LYS A 128 -0.37 -22.35 -6.52
N LEU A 129 0.18 -22.45 -7.73
CA LEU A 129 -0.35 -23.33 -8.78
C LEU A 129 -0.32 -24.81 -8.40
N ILE A 130 0.71 -25.29 -7.68
CA ILE A 130 0.82 -26.71 -7.28
C ILE A 130 -0.40 -27.17 -6.45
N GLY A 131 -1.07 -26.25 -5.74
CA GLY A 131 -2.33 -26.56 -5.04
C GLY A 131 -3.53 -26.83 -5.97
N PHE A 132 -3.47 -26.36 -7.22
CA PHE A 132 -4.55 -26.45 -8.21
C PHE A 132 -4.28 -27.46 -9.33
N ILE A 133 -3.01 -27.79 -9.60
CA ILE A 133 -2.60 -28.67 -10.70
C ILE A 133 -1.66 -29.78 -10.21
N ASP A 134 -1.83 -30.98 -10.77
CA ASP A 134 -1.00 -32.16 -10.47
C ASP A 134 0.32 -32.10 -11.28
N ALA A 135 1.21 -31.16 -10.91
CA ALA A 135 2.51 -30.95 -11.53
C ALA A 135 3.55 -30.45 -10.50
N SER A 136 4.84 -30.70 -10.75
CA SER A 136 5.91 -30.18 -9.89
C SER A 136 6.20 -28.70 -10.16
N LYS A 137 6.77 -27.97 -9.19
CA LYS A 137 7.20 -26.57 -9.37
C LYS A 137 8.03 -26.36 -10.65
N GLU A 138 9.02 -27.24 -10.85
CA GLU A 138 9.89 -27.22 -12.03
C GLU A 138 9.11 -27.43 -13.34
N GLU A 139 8.11 -28.30 -13.33
CA GLU A 139 7.25 -28.56 -14.48
C GLU A 139 6.36 -27.35 -14.81
N VAL A 140 5.79 -26.70 -13.79
CA VAL A 140 4.99 -25.47 -13.96
C VAL A 140 5.82 -24.35 -14.58
N GLU A 141 7.00 -24.09 -14.02
CA GLU A 141 7.90 -23.03 -14.52
C GLU A 141 8.36 -23.31 -15.95
N LYS A 142 8.74 -24.56 -16.23
CA LYS A 142 9.14 -24.98 -17.58
C LYS A 142 8.00 -24.85 -18.58
N ASN A 143 6.79 -25.27 -18.22
CA ASN A 143 5.63 -25.20 -19.09
C ASN A 143 5.22 -23.75 -19.36
N TYR A 144 5.30 -22.87 -18.36
CA TYR A 144 5.07 -21.44 -18.54
C TYR A 144 6.05 -20.82 -19.55
N VAL A 145 7.36 -21.10 -19.41
CA VAL A 145 8.39 -20.63 -20.34
C VAL A 145 8.17 -21.17 -21.75
N ASN A 146 7.75 -22.44 -21.88
CA ASN A 146 7.43 -23.01 -23.19
C ASN A 146 6.19 -22.35 -23.81
N ALA A 147 5.17 -22.06 -23.01
CA ALA A 147 3.93 -21.42 -23.46
C ALA A 147 4.21 -20.02 -24.03
N ILE A 148 4.94 -19.18 -23.28
CA ILE A 148 5.22 -17.81 -23.71
C ILE A 148 6.10 -17.79 -24.96
N ASN A 149 7.10 -18.68 -25.05
CA ASN A 149 7.95 -18.78 -26.24
C ASN A 149 7.17 -19.30 -27.46
N GLN A 150 6.23 -20.24 -27.27
CA GLN A 150 5.36 -20.70 -28.37
C GLN A 150 4.46 -19.58 -28.89
N ILE A 151 3.87 -18.78 -28.00
CA ILE A 151 3.05 -17.62 -28.38
C ILE A 151 3.92 -16.61 -29.15
N ARG A 152 5.03 -16.16 -28.55
CA ARG A 152 5.94 -15.17 -29.14
C ARG A 152 6.46 -15.60 -30.52
N ARG A 153 6.85 -16.87 -30.71
CA ARG A 153 7.30 -17.38 -32.02
C ARG A 153 6.19 -17.41 -33.07
N SER A 154 4.94 -17.54 -32.65
CA SER A 154 3.82 -17.59 -33.58
C SER A 154 3.40 -16.19 -34.04
N THR A 155 3.70 -15.15 -33.26
CA THR A 155 3.28 -13.77 -33.54
C THR A 155 4.40 -12.85 -34.02
N LEU A 156 5.66 -13.12 -33.65
CA LEU A 156 6.83 -12.43 -34.20
C LEU A 156 7.07 -12.89 -35.64
N SER A 157 7.25 -11.92 -36.55
CA SER A 157 7.40 -12.19 -37.98
C SER A 157 8.62 -13.07 -38.32
N VAL A 158 8.47 -13.89 -39.37
CA VAL A 158 9.45 -14.88 -39.87
C VAL A 158 10.81 -14.26 -40.27
N ASP A 159 10.88 -12.93 -40.45
CA ASP A 159 12.07 -12.23 -40.93
C ASP A 159 13.15 -11.99 -39.84
N MET A 160 12.88 -12.29 -38.57
CA MET A 160 13.82 -12.05 -37.45
C MET A 160 14.71 -13.24 -37.06
N GLU A 161 14.53 -14.42 -37.64
CA GLU A 161 15.47 -15.55 -37.43
C GLU A 161 16.84 -15.34 -38.13
N GLN A 162 17.02 -14.24 -38.87
CA GLN A 162 18.28 -13.87 -39.54
C GLN A 162 18.98 -12.68 -38.89
N ALA A 163 19.03 -12.64 -37.56
CA ALA A 163 19.98 -11.78 -36.87
C ALA A 163 21.41 -12.20 -37.26
N GLY A 164 22.32 -11.24 -37.48
CA GLY A 164 23.69 -11.51 -37.97
C GLY A 164 24.45 -12.53 -37.11
N GLU A 165 25.56 -13.09 -37.62
CA GLU A 165 26.35 -14.16 -36.95
C GLU A 165 26.76 -13.83 -35.49
N ASP A 166 26.72 -12.56 -35.08
CA ASP A 166 27.07 -12.06 -33.74
C ASP A 166 25.87 -11.69 -32.83
N CYS A 167 24.63 -12.03 -33.19
CA CYS A 167 23.41 -11.67 -32.42
C CYS A 167 22.85 -12.81 -31.54
N TYR A 168 22.09 -12.45 -30.50
CA TYR A 168 21.39 -13.40 -29.63
C TYR A 168 20.10 -13.93 -30.26
N LYS A 169 19.72 -15.16 -29.88
CA LYS A 169 18.46 -15.75 -30.34
C LYS A 169 17.27 -15.11 -29.64
N VAL A 170 16.11 -15.13 -30.31
CA VAL A 170 14.83 -14.65 -29.75
C VAL A 170 14.53 -15.28 -28.39
N ASP A 171 14.82 -16.57 -28.19
CA ASP A 171 14.62 -17.23 -26.89
C ASP A 171 15.51 -16.65 -25.77
N GLU A 172 16.73 -16.21 -26.09
CA GLU A 172 17.67 -15.62 -25.12
C GLU A 172 17.29 -14.17 -24.80
N LEU A 173 16.82 -13.43 -25.82
CA LEU A 173 16.26 -12.08 -25.67
C LEU A 173 14.94 -12.10 -24.89
N SER A 174 14.11 -13.11 -25.12
CA SER A 174 12.86 -13.40 -24.37
C SER A 174 13.15 -13.64 -22.89
N GLN A 175 14.18 -14.43 -22.57
CA GLN A 175 14.62 -14.64 -21.17
C GLN A 175 15.18 -13.38 -20.53
N HIS A 176 15.92 -12.54 -21.27
CA HIS A 176 16.38 -11.24 -20.78
C HIS A 176 15.20 -10.33 -20.47
N PHE A 177 14.26 -10.22 -21.41
CA PHE A 177 13.04 -9.42 -21.28
C PHE A 177 12.21 -9.83 -20.04
N ASP A 178 12.09 -11.15 -19.79
CA ASP A 178 11.38 -11.68 -18.63
C ASP A 178 12.20 -11.64 -17.32
N GLY A 179 13.43 -11.12 -17.33
CA GLY A 179 14.32 -11.07 -16.17
C GLY A 179 14.78 -12.45 -15.66
N LYS A 180 14.83 -13.46 -16.53
CA LYS A 180 15.12 -14.86 -16.20
C LYS A 180 16.58 -15.27 -16.43
N LEU A 181 17.44 -14.38 -16.89
CA LEU A 181 18.86 -14.65 -17.05
C LEU A 181 19.58 -14.63 -15.70
N ASN A 182 20.65 -15.43 -15.58
CA ASN A 182 21.54 -15.34 -14.43
C ASN A 182 22.42 -14.07 -14.51
N GLN A 183 22.99 -13.64 -13.37
CA GLN A 183 23.76 -12.39 -13.30
C GLN A 183 24.89 -12.29 -14.34
N GLU A 184 25.60 -13.40 -14.61
CA GLU A 184 26.68 -13.44 -15.59
C GLU A 184 26.17 -13.20 -17.02
N LYS A 185 25.14 -13.94 -17.45
CA LYS A 185 24.56 -13.78 -18.79
C LYS A 185 23.83 -12.45 -18.96
N GLU A 186 23.21 -11.96 -17.90
CA GLU A 186 22.51 -10.67 -17.89
C GLU A 186 23.48 -9.52 -18.15
N GLN A 187 24.67 -9.55 -17.55
CA GLN A 187 25.69 -8.54 -17.82
C GLN A 187 26.18 -8.60 -19.28
N VAL A 188 26.48 -9.80 -19.79
CA VAL A 188 26.92 -9.95 -21.20
C VAL A 188 25.81 -9.54 -22.17
N MET A 189 24.54 -9.80 -21.84
CA MET A 189 23.40 -9.36 -22.63
C MET A 189 23.28 -7.83 -22.66
N LYS A 190 23.39 -7.16 -21.50
CA LYS A 190 23.38 -5.70 -21.41
C LYS A 190 24.49 -5.06 -22.24
N ASP A 191 25.72 -5.58 -22.11
CA ASP A 191 26.87 -5.12 -22.88
C ASP A 191 26.62 -5.25 -24.40
N HIS A 192 25.97 -6.34 -24.84
CA HIS A 192 25.60 -6.50 -26.25
C HIS A 192 24.51 -5.50 -26.70
N LEU A 193 23.48 -5.28 -25.87
CA LEU A 193 22.36 -4.40 -26.18
C LEU A 193 22.75 -2.93 -26.26
N GLU A 194 23.83 -2.51 -25.59
CA GLU A 194 24.40 -1.16 -25.74
C GLU A 194 24.77 -0.85 -27.20
N PHE A 195 25.23 -1.86 -27.94
CA PHE A 195 25.80 -1.68 -29.29
C PHE A 195 25.02 -2.37 -30.40
N CYS A 196 24.03 -3.22 -30.09
CA CYS A 196 23.25 -3.96 -31.08
C CYS A 196 21.84 -3.37 -31.26
N PRO A 197 21.57 -2.62 -32.34
CA PRO A 197 20.23 -2.11 -32.62
C PRO A 197 19.23 -3.23 -32.97
N ASP A 198 19.67 -4.30 -33.63
CA ASP A 198 18.79 -5.39 -34.06
C ASP A 198 18.19 -6.15 -32.86
N CYS A 199 19.01 -6.48 -31.85
CA CYS A 199 18.51 -7.10 -30.63
C CYS A 199 17.60 -6.17 -29.82
N ARG A 200 17.84 -4.85 -29.84
CA ARG A 200 16.94 -3.86 -29.20
C ARG A 200 15.60 -3.76 -29.91
N GLU A 201 15.58 -3.88 -31.23
CA GLU A 201 14.33 -3.91 -32.00
C GLU A 201 13.50 -5.16 -31.65
N VAL A 202 14.15 -6.33 -31.51
CA VAL A 202 13.46 -7.54 -31.05
C VAL A 202 12.87 -7.33 -29.64
N LEU A 203 13.58 -6.69 -28.71
CA LEU A 203 13.03 -6.36 -27.39
C LEU A 203 11.86 -5.38 -27.46
N HIS A 204 11.90 -4.40 -28.36
CA HIS A 204 10.78 -3.49 -28.59
C HIS A 204 9.55 -4.24 -29.11
N LEU A 205 9.74 -5.16 -30.06
CA LEU A 205 8.66 -6.00 -30.58
C LEU A 205 8.11 -6.96 -29.53
N LEU A 206 8.97 -7.57 -28.70
CA LEU A 206 8.53 -8.39 -27.56
C LEU A 206 7.63 -7.61 -26.59
N LYS A 207 7.94 -6.34 -26.34
CA LYS A 207 7.10 -5.45 -25.52
C LYS A 207 5.74 -5.19 -26.18
N GLN A 208 5.71 -4.98 -27.50
CA GLN A 208 4.47 -4.81 -28.25
C GLN A 208 3.62 -6.09 -28.23
N GLU A 209 4.23 -7.25 -28.44
CA GLU A 209 3.56 -8.55 -28.36
C GLU A 209 2.98 -8.82 -26.97
N GLU A 210 3.68 -8.44 -25.91
CA GLU A 210 3.16 -8.57 -24.54
C GLU A 210 1.90 -7.74 -24.33
N SER A 211 1.89 -6.48 -24.77
CA SER A 211 0.69 -5.63 -24.69
C SER A 211 -0.48 -6.18 -25.52
N THR A 212 -0.19 -6.71 -26.72
CA THR A 212 -1.20 -7.40 -27.55
C THR A 212 -1.77 -8.62 -26.83
N LEU A 213 -0.91 -9.44 -26.22
CA LEU A 213 -1.31 -10.62 -25.48
C LEU A 213 -2.18 -10.27 -24.27
N GLU A 214 -1.80 -9.27 -23.47
CA GLU A 214 -2.59 -8.79 -22.34
C GLU A 214 -4.01 -8.40 -22.78
N ARG A 215 -4.12 -7.67 -23.89
CA ARG A 215 -5.41 -7.25 -24.44
C ARG A 215 -6.27 -8.40 -24.96
N VAL A 216 -5.65 -9.45 -25.51
CA VAL A 216 -6.35 -10.69 -25.90
C VAL A 216 -6.81 -11.47 -24.68
N LEU A 217 -6.02 -11.48 -23.61
CA LEU A 217 -6.34 -12.17 -22.38
C LEU A 217 -7.45 -11.47 -21.57
N GLU A 218 -7.52 -10.14 -21.57
CA GLU A 218 -8.55 -9.37 -20.85
C GLU A 218 -9.93 -9.37 -21.51
N TYR A 219 -10.05 -9.86 -22.75
CA TYR A 219 -11.30 -9.92 -23.49
C TYR A 219 -11.73 -11.39 -23.67
N PRO A 220 -13.01 -11.75 -23.46
CA PRO A 220 -14.18 -10.89 -23.29
C PRO A 220 -14.51 -10.57 -21.82
N LYS A 221 -15.33 -9.52 -21.61
CA LYS A 221 -15.87 -9.12 -20.29
C LYS A 221 -17.34 -9.48 -20.17
N LEU A 222 -17.80 -9.72 -18.95
CA LEU A 222 -19.24 -9.93 -18.69
C LEU A 222 -19.95 -8.58 -18.62
N ASN A 223 -21.16 -8.53 -19.18
CA ASN A 223 -22.00 -7.34 -19.06
C ASN A 223 -22.60 -7.23 -17.66
N ASP A 224 -23.11 -6.04 -17.30
CA ASP A 224 -23.66 -5.78 -15.97
C ASP A 224 -24.91 -6.64 -15.66
N SER A 225 -25.66 -7.06 -16.68
CA SER A 225 -26.84 -7.92 -16.49
C SER A 225 -26.49 -9.34 -16.02
N PHE A 226 -25.22 -9.75 -16.12
CA PHE A 226 -24.74 -11.01 -15.53
C PHE A 226 -24.85 -10.99 -14.01
N ASN A 227 -24.53 -9.87 -13.35
CA ASN A 227 -24.61 -9.78 -11.89
C ASN A 227 -26.05 -9.99 -11.42
N ASP A 228 -27.02 -9.32 -12.07
CA ASP A 228 -28.44 -9.49 -11.78
C ASP A 228 -28.89 -10.95 -11.89
N LYS A 229 -28.38 -11.65 -12.91
CA LYS A 229 -28.65 -13.09 -13.12
C LYS A 229 -28.17 -13.91 -11.94
N VAL A 230 -26.91 -13.74 -11.50
CA VAL A 230 -26.37 -14.42 -10.31
C VAL A 230 -27.18 -14.06 -9.07
N MET A 231 -27.39 -12.76 -8.82
CA MET A 231 -28.07 -12.23 -7.64
C MET A 231 -29.52 -12.73 -7.51
N SER A 232 -30.19 -13.01 -8.63
CA SER A 232 -31.55 -13.58 -8.67
C SER A 232 -31.62 -15.02 -8.15
N CYS A 233 -30.52 -15.77 -8.22
CA CYS A 233 -30.40 -17.14 -7.74
C CYS A 233 -30.06 -17.24 -6.24
N LEU A 234 -29.72 -16.12 -5.60
CA LEU A 234 -29.23 -16.07 -4.22
C LEU A 234 -30.34 -15.74 -3.20
N ILE A 235 -30.37 -16.49 -2.11
CA ILE A 235 -31.24 -16.25 -0.96
C ILE A 235 -30.43 -15.51 0.11
N PRO A 236 -30.90 -14.37 0.65
CA PRO A 236 -30.18 -13.67 1.71
C PRO A 236 -29.90 -14.57 2.90
N TYR A 237 -28.71 -14.43 3.47
CA TYR A 237 -28.37 -15.09 4.71
C TYR A 237 -29.37 -14.74 5.81
N VAL A 238 -29.79 -15.76 6.56
CA VAL A 238 -30.66 -15.57 7.72
C VAL A 238 -29.75 -15.50 8.94
N PRO A 239 -29.46 -14.31 9.48
CA PRO A 239 -28.63 -14.22 10.67
C PRO A 239 -29.25 -15.08 11.77
N PRO A 240 -28.45 -15.86 12.51
CA PRO A 240 -28.98 -16.65 13.61
C PRO A 240 -29.72 -15.69 14.55
N LYS A 241 -31.03 -15.93 14.76
CA LYS A 241 -31.82 -15.09 15.68
C LYS A 241 -31.04 -15.00 16.99
N PRO A 242 -30.76 -13.78 17.51
CA PRO A 242 -30.12 -13.64 18.80
C PRO A 242 -30.98 -14.43 19.77
N LYS A 243 -30.43 -15.52 20.32
CA LYS A 243 -31.18 -16.31 21.29
C LYS A 243 -31.36 -15.40 22.49
N HIS A 244 -32.57 -14.84 22.67
CA HIS A 244 -32.97 -14.21 23.92
C HIS A 244 -32.87 -15.29 25.01
N ARG A 245 -31.71 -15.33 25.64
CA ARG A 245 -31.31 -16.40 26.55
C ARG A 245 -31.78 -15.99 27.93
N THR A 246 -32.89 -16.60 28.33
CA THR A 246 -33.51 -16.46 29.66
C THR A 246 -32.47 -16.54 30.78
N TRP A 247 -32.69 -15.83 31.88
CA TRP A 247 -31.83 -15.74 33.07
C TRP A 247 -31.20 -17.07 33.56
N LYS A 248 -31.87 -18.21 33.33
CA LYS A 248 -31.32 -19.54 33.64
C LYS A 248 -30.14 -19.97 32.76
N TYR A 249 -30.05 -19.47 31.52
CA TYR A 249 -28.92 -19.67 30.61
C TYR A 249 -27.72 -18.81 31.01
N GLN A 250 -27.94 -17.58 31.49
CA GLN A 250 -26.88 -16.73 32.05
C GLN A 250 -26.23 -17.39 33.27
N PHE A 251 -27.01 -18.05 34.14
CA PHE A 251 -26.44 -18.85 35.23
C PHE A 251 -25.78 -20.16 34.78
N SER A 252 -26.24 -20.78 33.68
CA SER A 252 -25.50 -21.91 33.10
C SER A 252 -24.20 -21.47 32.43
N VAL A 253 -24.11 -20.24 31.90
CA VAL A 253 -22.88 -19.66 31.37
C VAL A 253 -21.95 -19.23 32.48
N VAL A 254 -22.42 -18.64 33.59
CA VAL A 254 -21.58 -18.43 34.80
C VAL A 254 -21.14 -19.77 35.40
N GLY A 255 -21.98 -20.80 35.32
CA GLY A 255 -21.65 -22.17 35.73
C GLY A 255 -20.69 -22.89 34.77
N ILE A 256 -20.74 -22.60 33.47
CA ILE A 256 -19.86 -23.17 32.44
C ILE A 256 -18.57 -22.36 32.32
N VAL A 257 -18.58 -21.05 32.46
CA VAL A 257 -17.38 -20.18 32.58
C VAL A 257 -16.73 -20.44 33.92
N GLY A 258 -17.50 -20.56 35.02
CA GLY A 258 -16.99 -21.04 36.29
C GLY A 258 -16.46 -22.47 36.21
N ALA A 259 -17.10 -23.37 35.44
CA ALA A 259 -16.60 -24.73 35.22
C ALA A 259 -15.48 -24.80 34.19
N VAL A 260 -15.35 -23.91 33.21
CA VAL A 260 -14.27 -23.85 32.21
C VAL A 260 -13.08 -23.14 32.81
N PHE A 261 -13.28 -22.19 33.72
CA PHE A 261 -12.25 -21.61 34.58
C PHE A 261 -11.83 -22.59 35.69
N LEU A 262 -12.75 -23.39 36.24
CA LEU A 262 -12.39 -24.52 37.11
C LEU A 262 -11.77 -25.68 36.31
N PHE A 263 -12.16 -25.96 35.06
CA PHE A 263 -11.62 -27.05 34.24
C PHE A 263 -10.33 -26.65 33.51
N SER A 264 -10.13 -25.38 33.15
CA SER A 264 -8.83 -24.85 32.70
C SER A 264 -7.82 -24.83 33.86
N VAL A 265 -8.31 -24.77 35.10
CA VAL A 265 -7.51 -24.96 36.32
C VAL A 265 -7.39 -26.45 36.74
N ILE A 266 -8.25 -27.36 36.26
CA ILE A 266 -8.30 -28.78 36.71
C ILE A 266 -7.82 -29.79 35.64
N ILE A 267 -7.60 -29.40 34.39
CA ILE A 267 -6.85 -30.19 33.39
C ILE A 267 -5.41 -29.64 33.26
N LEU A 268 -4.75 -29.45 34.40
CA LEU A 268 -3.30 -29.50 34.51
C LEU A 268 -3.00 -30.59 35.53
N PRO A 269 -2.53 -31.79 35.13
CA PRO A 269 -1.89 -32.64 36.10
C PRO A 269 -0.60 -31.92 36.51
N THR A 270 -0.47 -31.69 37.81
CA THR A 270 0.70 -31.18 38.55
C THR A 270 0.67 -29.70 38.94
N LEU A 271 1.00 -29.47 40.21
CA LEU A 271 1.12 -28.20 40.92
C LEU A 271 2.13 -27.24 40.25
N LYS A 272 1.72 -26.52 39.20
CA LYS A 272 2.48 -25.42 38.60
C LYS A 272 1.88 -23.99 38.69
N PRO A 273 0.56 -23.73 38.83
CA PRO A 273 0.04 -22.37 38.63
C PRO A 273 0.50 -21.34 39.67
N PHE A 274 0.73 -21.77 40.92
CA PHE A 274 1.26 -20.84 41.93
C PHE A 274 2.76 -20.60 41.76
N ALA A 275 3.52 -21.62 41.34
CA ALA A 275 4.95 -21.48 41.09
C ALA A 275 5.22 -20.61 39.86
N SER A 276 4.41 -20.75 38.80
CA SER A 276 4.49 -19.90 37.60
C SER A 276 4.03 -18.47 37.89
N MET A 277 2.92 -18.25 38.60
CA MET A 277 2.52 -16.89 39.00
C MET A 277 3.57 -16.22 39.91
N VAL A 278 4.18 -16.97 40.84
CA VAL A 278 5.26 -16.44 41.69
C VAL A 278 6.52 -16.20 40.88
N SER A 279 6.91 -17.08 39.94
CA SER A 279 8.07 -16.84 39.08
C SER A 279 7.86 -15.67 38.14
N THR A 280 6.69 -15.57 37.49
CA THR A 280 6.28 -14.44 36.65
C THR A 280 6.27 -13.13 37.44
N TYR A 281 5.73 -13.12 38.66
CA TYR A 281 5.80 -11.94 39.53
C TYR A 281 7.23 -11.61 39.95
N MET A 282 8.05 -12.61 40.28
CA MET A 282 9.46 -12.42 40.65
C MET A 282 10.31 -11.91 39.49
N GLU A 283 9.98 -12.28 38.26
CA GLU A 283 10.70 -11.94 37.05
C GLU A 283 10.27 -10.57 36.49
N HIS A 284 8.97 -10.30 36.44
CA HIS A 284 8.41 -9.11 35.79
C HIS A 284 7.85 -8.06 36.75
N GLY A 285 7.77 -8.35 38.06
CA GLY A 285 7.18 -7.44 39.06
C GLY A 285 5.65 -7.31 39.00
N THR A 286 5.01 -7.94 38.01
CA THR A 286 3.55 -8.02 37.82
C THR A 286 3.16 -9.43 37.34
N ILE A 287 1.88 -9.78 37.46
CA ILE A 287 1.30 -11.02 36.94
C ILE A 287 0.30 -10.78 35.82
N TYR A 288 0.05 -9.52 35.46
CA TYR A 288 -0.94 -9.14 34.45
C TYR A 288 -0.24 -8.88 33.12
N ASN A 289 -0.79 -9.42 32.02
CA ASN A 289 -0.31 -9.25 30.63
C ASN A 289 1.16 -9.67 30.40
N VAL A 290 1.69 -10.49 31.32
CA VAL A 290 3.01 -11.13 31.26
C VAL A 290 2.85 -12.59 31.65
N TRP A 291 3.71 -13.47 31.14
CA TRP A 291 3.59 -14.91 31.36
C TRP A 291 4.94 -15.60 31.18
N THR A 292 5.01 -16.86 31.62
CA THR A 292 6.20 -17.68 31.40
C THR A 292 6.36 -18.03 29.93
N GLU A 293 7.60 -18.18 29.47
CA GLU A 293 7.93 -18.65 28.13
C GLU A 293 7.13 -19.92 27.74
N GLY A 294 6.69 -19.96 26.49
CA GLY A 294 5.84 -21.01 25.90
C GLY A 294 4.37 -20.96 26.30
N THR A 295 3.90 -19.97 27.06
CA THR A 295 2.48 -19.90 27.48
C THR A 295 1.54 -19.60 26.32
N TYR A 296 1.86 -18.59 25.50
CA TYR A 296 1.10 -18.23 24.31
C TYR A 296 1.95 -18.47 23.07
N ALA A 297 2.15 -19.76 22.77
CA ALA A 297 2.90 -20.23 21.61
C ALA A 297 2.04 -21.18 20.76
N VAL A 298 2.15 -21.06 19.45
CA VAL A 298 1.46 -21.91 18.47
C VAL A 298 2.45 -22.35 17.39
N THR A 299 2.44 -23.64 17.06
CA THR A 299 3.32 -24.22 16.05
C THR A 299 2.50 -24.78 14.90
N ASP A 300 2.84 -24.36 13.69
CA ASP A 300 2.39 -24.96 12.42
C ASP A 300 3.55 -24.92 11.42
N LYS A 301 3.61 -25.89 10.50
CA LYS A 301 4.67 -25.98 9.48
C LYS A 301 6.10 -25.90 10.04
N GLU A 302 6.33 -26.50 11.21
CA GLU A 302 7.62 -26.47 11.92
C GLU A 302 8.07 -25.06 12.38
N ILE A 303 7.21 -24.05 12.24
CA ILE A 303 7.42 -22.68 12.69
C ILE A 303 6.55 -22.44 13.92
N THR A 304 7.16 -21.97 15.00
CA THR A 304 6.48 -21.59 16.23
C THR A 304 6.43 -20.08 16.33
N LEU A 305 5.22 -19.52 16.46
CA LEU A 305 4.99 -18.15 16.87
C LEU A 305 4.71 -18.13 18.37
N GLU A 306 5.49 -17.37 19.12
CA GLU A 306 5.25 -17.11 20.54
C GLU A 306 5.04 -15.62 20.76
N VAL A 307 3.98 -15.26 21.48
CA VAL A 307 3.85 -13.91 22.04
C VAL A 307 4.45 -13.98 23.43
N THR A 308 5.45 -13.17 23.69
CA THR A 308 6.31 -13.29 24.88
C THR A 308 5.87 -12.31 25.97
N LYS A 309 5.33 -11.16 25.56
CA LYS A 309 4.89 -10.10 26.47
C LYS A 309 3.92 -9.15 25.77
N VAL A 310 2.97 -8.60 26.52
CA VAL A 310 2.20 -7.43 26.09
C VAL A 310 2.41 -6.29 27.09
N GLU A 311 2.92 -5.16 26.61
CA GLU A 311 3.02 -3.92 27.38
C GLU A 311 1.95 -2.94 26.92
N ILE A 312 1.31 -2.25 27.86
CA ILE A 312 0.21 -1.34 27.57
C ILE A 312 0.45 -0.05 28.35
N ASP A 313 0.23 1.08 27.70
CA ASP A 313 0.07 2.40 28.28
C ASP A 313 -1.16 3.10 27.65
N SER A 314 -1.45 4.35 27.99
CA SER A 314 -2.62 5.05 27.44
C SER A 314 -2.53 5.37 25.94
N LEU A 315 -1.34 5.43 25.37
CA LEU A 315 -1.16 5.70 23.94
C LEU A 315 -1.01 4.43 23.14
N TYR A 316 -0.30 3.43 23.67
CA TYR A 316 0.12 2.27 22.91
C TYR A 316 -0.04 0.93 23.64
N MET A 317 -0.22 -0.11 22.85
CA MET A 317 0.00 -1.50 23.24
C MET A 317 1.13 -2.10 22.39
N ALA A 318 2.22 -2.48 23.05
CA ALA A 318 3.37 -3.15 22.44
C ALA A 318 3.26 -4.68 22.64
N ILE A 319 3.18 -5.43 21.54
CA ILE A 319 2.97 -6.88 21.52
C ILE A 319 4.27 -7.55 21.06
N TYR A 320 5.05 -8.04 22.01
CA TYR A 320 6.34 -8.68 21.75
C TYR A 320 6.16 -10.12 21.33
N TYR A 321 6.87 -10.53 20.28
CA TYR A 321 6.79 -11.88 19.76
C TYR A 321 8.15 -12.47 19.41
N GLU A 322 8.18 -13.78 19.25
CA GLU A 322 9.33 -14.55 18.81
C GLU A 322 8.87 -15.60 17.81
N ILE A 323 9.69 -15.83 16.78
CA ILE A 323 9.47 -16.85 15.78
C ILE A 323 10.67 -17.80 15.82
N SER A 324 10.40 -19.09 15.97
CA SER A 324 11.43 -20.14 16.00
C SER A 324 11.06 -21.30 15.08
N ARG A 325 12.07 -22.04 14.61
CA ARG A 325 11.89 -23.22 13.76
C ARG A 325 12.39 -24.49 14.44
N GLU A 326 11.64 -25.57 14.35
CA GLU A 326 12.08 -26.85 14.92
C GLU A 326 13.40 -27.32 14.29
N GLY A 327 14.43 -27.50 15.12
CA GLY A 327 15.74 -27.99 14.69
C GLY A 327 16.78 -26.91 14.35
N GLU A 328 16.42 -25.64 14.41
CA GLU A 328 17.35 -24.52 14.33
C GLU A 328 17.54 -23.91 15.73
N GLU A 329 18.79 -23.82 16.20
CA GLU A 329 19.12 -23.22 17.51
C GLU A 329 19.20 -21.68 17.44
N GLU A 330 19.30 -21.11 16.23
CA GLU A 330 19.35 -19.66 16.04
C GLU A 330 17.98 -19.14 15.58
N ALA A 331 17.48 -18.10 16.26
CA ALA A 331 16.36 -17.31 15.76
C ALA A 331 16.69 -16.80 14.34
N PRO A 332 15.71 -16.77 13.41
CA PRO A 332 15.89 -16.27 12.06
C PRO A 332 16.55 -14.89 12.07
N LYS A 333 17.52 -14.66 11.18
CA LYS A 333 18.22 -13.37 11.08
C LYS A 333 17.55 -12.47 10.05
N THR A 334 17.56 -11.19 10.42
CA THR A 334 17.40 -9.95 9.63
C THR A 334 15.98 -9.56 9.22
N TYR A 335 15.37 -8.77 10.12
CA TYR A 335 14.23 -7.86 9.93
C TYR A 335 12.80 -8.44 10.09
N PRO A 336 12.01 -7.90 11.05
CA PRO A 336 10.67 -8.43 11.38
C PRO A 336 9.64 -8.33 10.24
N PHE A 337 9.88 -7.51 9.22
CA PHE A 337 8.99 -7.39 8.06
C PHE A 337 9.13 -8.52 7.03
N GLU A 338 10.22 -9.28 7.04
CA GLU A 338 10.38 -10.46 6.18
C GLU A 338 9.74 -11.71 6.80
N ASP A 339 9.62 -11.72 8.12
CA ASP A 339 9.11 -12.87 8.88
C ASP A 339 7.59 -12.90 8.97
N VAL A 340 6.92 -11.75 8.82
CA VAL A 340 5.50 -11.59 9.13
C VAL A 340 4.80 -10.72 8.09
N ASP A 341 3.78 -11.26 7.43
CA ASP A 341 2.94 -10.49 6.51
C ASP A 341 1.82 -9.74 7.27
N PHE A 342 2.21 -8.62 7.89
CA PHE A 342 1.35 -7.83 8.77
C PHE A 342 0.23 -7.08 8.04
N TYR A 343 0.53 -6.53 6.86
CA TYR A 343 -0.34 -5.56 6.19
C TYR A 343 -1.40 -6.23 5.31
N SER A 344 -1.17 -7.47 4.92
CA SER A 344 -2.06 -8.22 4.05
C SER A 344 -3.37 -8.65 4.72
N TYR A 345 -3.36 -9.04 5.99
CA TYR A 345 -4.50 -9.76 6.60
C TYR A 345 -5.06 -9.15 7.89
N ASN A 346 -4.57 -7.99 8.33
CA ASN A 346 -4.87 -7.40 9.64
C ASN A 346 -4.92 -8.47 10.77
N PRO A 347 -3.77 -9.12 11.04
CA PRO A 347 -3.69 -10.35 11.82
C PRO A 347 -4.03 -10.16 13.30
N LEU A 348 -4.13 -8.92 13.78
CA LEU A 348 -4.42 -8.58 15.15
C LEU A 348 -5.88 -8.13 15.29
N LYS A 349 -6.58 -8.61 16.31
CA LYS A 349 -7.92 -8.13 16.66
C LYS A 349 -8.05 -7.96 18.18
N ILE A 350 -8.79 -6.95 18.58
CA ILE A 350 -9.21 -6.75 19.97
C ILE A 350 -10.70 -7.09 20.04
N VAL A 351 -11.04 -8.09 20.84
CA VAL A 351 -12.40 -8.67 20.91
C VAL A 351 -12.85 -8.74 22.37
N ASP A 352 -14.03 -8.20 22.67
CA ASP A 352 -14.60 -8.32 24.01
C ASP A 352 -15.31 -9.65 24.26
N GLU A 353 -15.79 -9.87 25.48
CA GLU A 353 -16.50 -11.09 25.89
C GLU A 353 -17.78 -11.38 25.08
N PHE A 354 -18.31 -10.38 24.36
CA PHE A 354 -19.50 -10.50 23.52
C PHE A 354 -19.17 -10.71 22.04
N GLY A 355 -17.88 -10.74 21.67
CA GLY A 355 -17.43 -10.87 20.29
C GLY A 355 -17.44 -9.54 19.52
N LYS A 356 -17.62 -8.39 20.19
CA LYS A 356 -17.51 -7.09 19.53
C LYS A 356 -16.03 -6.79 19.32
N GLN A 357 -15.69 -6.41 18.09
CA GLN A 357 -14.34 -6.02 17.71
C GLN A 357 -14.13 -4.52 17.87
N TYR A 358 -12.92 -4.13 18.28
CA TYR A 358 -12.51 -2.75 18.43
C TYR A 358 -11.45 -2.46 17.36
N PRO A 359 -11.75 -1.65 16.34
CA PRO A 359 -10.78 -1.34 15.28
C PRO A 359 -9.64 -0.49 15.85
N PHE A 360 -8.44 -0.72 15.34
CA PHE A 360 -7.25 0.02 15.72
C PHE A 360 -6.29 0.14 14.54
N GLU A 361 -5.35 1.05 14.69
CA GLU A 361 -4.20 1.15 13.82
C GLU A 361 -2.98 0.52 14.50
N ALA A 362 -2.15 -0.16 13.73
CA ALA A 362 -0.96 -0.79 14.24
C ALA A 362 0.18 -0.75 13.23
N THR A 363 1.39 -0.83 13.73
CA THR A 363 2.61 -0.72 12.93
C THR A 363 3.72 -1.59 13.49
N ILE A 364 4.75 -1.81 12.67
CA ILE A 364 6.04 -2.28 13.14
C ILE A 364 6.89 -1.03 13.37
N PRO A 365 7.34 -0.76 14.61
CA PRO A 365 8.12 0.43 14.93
C PRO A 365 9.29 0.64 13.97
N ASP A 366 9.44 1.87 13.48
CA ASP A 366 10.35 2.15 12.36
C ASP A 366 11.82 1.92 12.73
N HIS A 367 12.21 2.13 13.99
CA HIS A 367 13.55 1.86 14.50
C HIS A 367 13.99 0.39 14.36
N LEU A 368 13.06 -0.57 14.33
CA LEU A 368 13.38 -1.98 14.11
C LEU A 368 13.81 -2.29 12.67
N ARG A 369 13.67 -1.32 11.76
CA ARG A 369 14.11 -1.42 10.35
C ARG A 369 15.55 -0.97 10.15
N TYR A 370 16.16 -0.30 11.13
CA TYR A 370 17.50 0.25 11.02
C TYR A 370 18.52 -0.64 11.76
N PRO A 371 19.68 -0.91 11.15
CA PRO A 371 20.76 -1.60 11.86
C PRO A 371 21.28 -0.73 13.02
N LYS A 372 21.76 -1.36 14.09
CA LYS A 372 22.50 -0.68 15.17
C LYS A 372 23.95 -0.41 14.73
N SER A 373 24.63 0.50 15.42
CA SER A 373 26.06 0.71 15.24
C SER A 373 26.84 -0.58 15.57
N PRO A 374 27.93 -0.93 14.84
CA PRO A 374 28.76 -2.09 15.15
C PRO A 374 29.31 -2.12 16.58
N ASP A 375 29.53 -0.94 17.18
CA ASP A 375 30.01 -0.81 18.57
C ASP A 375 28.94 -1.14 19.62
N GLU A 376 27.64 -1.07 19.25
CA GLU A 376 26.50 -1.44 20.11
C GLU A 376 26.09 -2.91 19.97
N GLU A 377 26.48 -3.59 18.87
CA GLU A 377 26.21 -5.02 18.69
C GLU A 377 27.03 -5.91 19.63
N GLU A 378 28.17 -5.43 20.16
CA GLU A 378 29.01 -6.19 21.10
C GLU A 378 28.44 -6.17 22.53
N GLY A 379 27.54 -7.11 22.82
CA GLY A 379 27.20 -7.52 24.18
C GLY A 379 25.82 -7.10 24.69
N GLU A 380 25.01 -6.43 23.89
CA GLU A 380 23.59 -6.19 24.21
C GLU A 380 22.71 -7.38 23.76
N GLU A 381 21.73 -7.72 24.59
CA GLU A 381 20.68 -8.66 24.22
C GLU A 381 19.88 -8.07 23.05
N LYS A 382 19.75 -8.79 21.94
CA LYS A 382 19.02 -8.31 20.76
C LYS A 382 17.58 -7.97 21.16
N GLU A 383 17.15 -6.75 20.85
CA GLU A 383 15.81 -6.30 21.16
C GLU A 383 14.79 -7.17 20.40
N ARG A 384 13.83 -7.73 21.15
CA ARG A 384 12.80 -8.61 20.58
C ARG A 384 11.86 -7.80 19.69
N PRO A 385 11.43 -8.31 18.54
CA PRO A 385 10.48 -7.61 17.69
C PRO A 385 9.12 -7.51 18.38
N TYR A 386 8.38 -6.44 18.06
CA TYR A 386 7.05 -6.21 18.58
C TYR A 386 6.18 -5.42 17.61
N PHE A 387 4.88 -5.64 17.69
CA PHE A 387 3.89 -4.77 17.05
C PHE A 387 3.52 -3.64 18.00
N LEU A 388 3.34 -2.44 17.46
CA LEU A 388 2.88 -1.29 18.22
C LEU A 388 1.48 -0.93 17.74
N VAL A 389 0.51 -1.05 18.64
CA VAL A 389 -0.90 -0.74 18.41
C VAL A 389 -1.20 0.63 19.00
N LYS A 390 -1.83 1.51 18.23
CA LYS A 390 -2.43 2.75 18.75
C LYS A 390 -3.67 2.36 19.57
N MET A 391 -3.73 2.78 20.82
CA MET A 391 -4.80 2.38 21.73
C MET A 391 -6.16 2.91 21.25
N PRO A 392 -7.16 2.02 21.05
CA PRO A 392 -8.53 2.42 20.80
C PRO A 392 -9.14 3.17 21.97
N GLU A 393 -10.05 4.08 21.65
CA GLU A 393 -10.94 4.68 22.62
C GLU A 393 -11.95 3.63 23.14
N ASP A 394 -12.42 3.81 24.38
CA ASP A 394 -13.51 3.04 25.00
C ASP A 394 -13.29 1.50 25.05
N LEU A 395 -12.07 1.05 25.29
CA LEU A 395 -11.79 -0.37 25.55
C LEU A 395 -12.42 -0.84 26.87
N PRO A 396 -12.93 -2.10 26.94
CA PRO A 396 -13.42 -2.68 28.18
C PRO A 396 -12.25 -3.02 29.14
N ASP A 397 -12.59 -3.15 30.43
CA ASP A 397 -11.67 -3.57 31.50
C ASP A 397 -10.91 -4.88 31.17
N GLU A 398 -11.56 -5.80 30.47
CA GLU A 398 -11.01 -7.08 30.04
C GLU A 398 -11.41 -7.34 28.57
N PHE A 399 -10.45 -7.78 27.75
CA PHE A 399 -10.68 -8.17 26.36
C PHE A 399 -9.69 -9.27 25.94
N ASN A 400 -9.93 -9.90 24.80
CA ASN A 400 -9.00 -10.82 24.16
C ASN A 400 -8.26 -10.11 23.03
N LEU A 401 -6.95 -10.26 23.02
CA LEU A 401 -6.10 -10.00 21.86
C LEU A 401 -6.02 -11.29 21.04
N GLU A 402 -6.67 -11.29 19.88
CA GLU A 402 -6.57 -12.38 18.90
C GLU A 402 -5.45 -12.07 17.92
N ILE A 403 -4.57 -13.04 17.70
CA ILE A 403 -3.45 -12.95 16.76
C ILE A 403 -3.55 -14.13 15.80
N ASN A 404 -3.83 -13.87 14.53
CA ASN A 404 -4.10 -14.88 13.52
C ASN A 404 -3.25 -14.60 12.27
N PHE A 405 -2.15 -15.32 12.14
CA PHE A 405 -1.33 -15.26 10.93
C PHE A 405 -1.64 -16.44 10.00
N ALA A 406 -1.87 -16.15 8.73
CA ALA A 406 -1.97 -17.15 7.66
C ALA A 406 -0.66 -17.39 6.92
N GLN A 407 0.31 -16.49 7.07
CA GLN A 407 1.62 -16.63 6.47
C GLN A 407 2.69 -16.12 7.43
N LEU A 408 3.68 -16.97 7.72
CA LEU A 408 4.90 -16.62 8.44
C LEU A 408 6.10 -17.12 7.67
N GLN A 409 7.13 -16.28 7.53
CA GLN A 409 8.39 -16.58 6.84
C GLN A 409 8.19 -17.19 5.43
N GLY A 410 7.22 -16.64 4.69
CA GLY A 410 6.85 -17.11 3.35
C GLY A 410 6.05 -18.42 3.29
N GLN A 411 5.81 -19.10 4.42
CA GLN A 411 5.02 -20.34 4.47
C GLN A 411 3.57 -20.08 4.89
N TYR A 412 2.63 -20.68 4.17
CA TYR A 412 1.22 -20.65 4.53
C TYR A 412 0.90 -21.68 5.62
N GLY A 413 0.18 -21.25 6.65
CA GLY A 413 -0.15 -22.04 7.83
C GLY A 413 -1.24 -21.39 8.67
N LYS A 414 -1.42 -21.88 9.90
CA LYS A 414 -2.41 -21.38 10.85
C LYS A 414 -1.78 -21.15 12.22
N TRP A 415 -1.38 -19.92 12.48
CA TRP A 415 -0.84 -19.49 13.77
C TRP A 415 -1.86 -18.58 14.44
N ASN A 416 -2.76 -19.22 15.20
CA ASN A 416 -3.86 -18.54 15.89
C ASN A 416 -3.61 -18.57 17.40
N LEU A 417 -3.60 -17.40 18.03
CA LEU A 417 -3.47 -17.20 19.46
C LEU A 417 -4.62 -16.30 19.95
N GLU A 418 -5.10 -16.61 21.15
CA GLU A 418 -6.08 -15.79 21.87
C GLU A 418 -5.51 -15.50 23.24
N ILE A 419 -5.26 -14.22 23.53
CA ILE A 419 -4.57 -13.77 24.73
C ILE A 419 -5.52 -12.89 25.54
N PRO A 420 -5.97 -13.33 26.72
CA PRO A 420 -6.78 -12.50 27.60
C PRO A 420 -5.93 -11.36 28.20
N ILE A 421 -6.40 -10.13 28.01
CA ILE A 421 -5.76 -8.89 28.47
C ILE A 421 -6.59 -8.26 29.59
N ARG A 422 -5.88 -7.85 30.66
CA ARG A 422 -6.41 -7.08 31.79
C ARG A 422 -6.04 -5.62 31.63
N TYR A 423 -6.96 -4.83 31.08
CA TYR A 423 -6.76 -3.40 30.85
C TYR A 423 -6.95 -2.59 32.14
N ASP A 424 -7.90 -3.00 32.99
CA ASP A 424 -8.16 -2.39 34.31
C ASP A 424 -7.01 -2.50 35.33
N LYS A 425 -5.92 -3.18 34.94
CA LYS A 425 -4.71 -3.40 35.75
C LYS A 425 -3.48 -2.71 35.15
N VAL A 426 -3.65 -1.98 34.04
CA VAL A 426 -2.59 -1.20 33.43
C VAL A 426 -2.37 0.08 34.24
N GLU A 427 -1.14 0.30 34.66
CA GLU A 427 -0.72 1.56 35.27
C GLU A 427 -0.36 2.53 34.14
N ASP A 428 -1.19 3.55 33.94
CA ASP A 428 -0.90 4.59 32.97
C ASP A 428 0.07 5.61 33.58
N THR A 429 1.25 5.72 32.99
CA THR A 429 2.27 6.70 33.39
C THR A 429 2.43 7.81 32.36
N ALA A 430 1.52 7.92 31.40
CA ALA A 430 1.64 8.95 30.38
C ALA A 430 1.44 10.34 30.97
N VAL A 431 2.21 11.29 30.47
CA VAL A 431 2.17 12.70 30.88
C VAL A 431 1.84 13.54 29.66
N THR A 432 0.76 14.32 29.73
CA THR A 432 0.40 15.28 28.68
C THR A 432 0.84 16.69 29.07
N VAL A 433 1.56 17.34 28.16
CA VAL A 433 2.06 18.70 28.27
C VAL A 433 1.35 19.55 27.24
N LYS A 434 0.72 20.64 27.68
CA LYS A 434 0.18 21.64 26.75
C LYS A 434 1.31 22.48 26.18
N LEU A 435 1.31 22.63 24.86
CA LEU A 435 2.26 23.46 24.14
C LEU A 435 1.66 24.85 23.87
N ASP A 436 0.36 24.91 23.55
CA ASP A 436 -0.44 26.11 23.25
C ASP A 436 0.33 27.15 22.40
N LYS A 437 1.14 26.66 21.46
CA LYS A 437 2.07 27.47 20.69
C LYS A 437 1.55 27.71 19.29
N LYS A 438 1.14 28.96 19.08
CA LYS A 438 0.61 29.42 17.80
C LYS A 438 1.63 30.31 17.09
N MET A 439 1.84 30.06 15.81
CA MET A 439 2.67 30.88 14.94
C MET A 439 1.94 31.18 13.63
N THR A 440 2.27 32.32 13.04
CA THR A 440 1.72 32.76 11.76
C THR A 440 2.85 32.91 10.76
N ILE A 441 2.71 32.31 9.58
CA ILE A 441 3.72 32.25 8.53
C ILE A 441 3.20 33.03 7.33
N ALA A 442 3.98 33.98 6.84
CA ALA A 442 3.67 34.86 5.71
C ALA A 442 2.25 35.50 5.71
N ASP A 443 1.67 35.74 6.89
CA ASP A 443 0.28 36.20 7.09
C ASP A 443 -0.80 35.30 6.45
N LYS A 444 -0.45 34.08 6.07
CA LYS A 444 -1.33 33.14 5.34
C LYS A 444 -1.60 31.86 6.09
N ILE A 445 -0.63 31.37 6.85
CA ILE A 445 -0.71 30.07 7.54
C ILE A 445 -0.68 30.29 9.03
N VAL A 446 -1.51 29.55 9.74
CA VAL A 446 -1.52 29.42 11.18
C VAL A 446 -1.15 27.99 11.52
N VAL A 447 -0.01 27.82 12.20
CA VAL A 447 0.39 26.53 12.77
C VAL A 447 0.21 26.62 14.28
N GLU A 448 -0.53 25.67 14.85
CA GLU A 448 -0.78 25.59 16.29
C GLU A 448 -0.31 24.23 16.80
N LEU A 449 0.74 24.25 17.62
CA LEU A 449 1.19 23.09 18.38
C LEU A 449 0.36 23.01 19.66
N MET A 450 -0.44 21.96 19.80
CA MET A 450 -1.49 21.87 20.82
C MET A 450 -0.96 21.22 22.10
N ASP A 451 -0.59 19.94 22.02
CA ASP A 451 -0.06 19.18 23.14
C ASP A 451 0.93 18.09 22.69
N ALA A 452 1.69 17.61 23.67
CA ALA A 452 2.51 16.42 23.54
C ALA A 452 2.21 15.47 24.70
N THR A 453 1.91 14.20 24.39
CA THR A 453 1.71 13.14 25.38
C THR A 453 2.90 12.19 25.32
N TYR A 454 3.59 12.05 26.44
CA TYR A 454 4.74 11.18 26.61
C TYR A 454 4.29 9.92 27.33
N SER A 455 4.36 8.76 26.69
CA SER A 455 4.11 7.48 27.34
C SER A 455 5.38 6.65 27.43
N LYS A 456 5.27 5.38 27.85
CA LYS A 456 6.42 4.49 27.96
C LYS A 456 6.95 4.06 26.58
N ASN A 457 6.05 3.83 25.63
CA ASN A 457 6.40 3.26 24.31
C ASN A 457 6.54 4.30 23.20
N GLY A 458 6.28 5.57 23.46
CA GLY A 458 6.48 6.63 22.48
C GLY A 458 5.97 7.99 22.94
N THR A 459 6.00 8.94 22.01
CA THR A 459 5.50 10.30 22.21
C THR A 459 4.48 10.61 21.12
N ARG A 460 3.31 11.10 21.50
CA ARG A 460 2.30 11.64 20.59
C ARG A 460 2.40 13.16 20.60
N ILE A 461 2.36 13.79 19.43
CA ILE A 461 2.26 15.24 19.30
C ILE A 461 1.03 15.58 18.48
N MET A 462 0.24 16.55 18.97
CA MET A 462 -0.91 17.09 18.26
C MET A 462 -0.63 18.51 17.76
N TYR A 463 -0.92 18.76 16.49
CA TYR A 463 -0.82 20.08 15.90
C TYR A 463 -1.92 20.33 14.87
N SER A 464 -2.14 21.59 14.48
CA SER A 464 -3.01 21.94 13.35
C SER A 464 -2.33 22.92 12.40
N ILE A 465 -2.75 22.88 11.14
CA ILE A 465 -2.35 23.83 10.11
C ILE A 465 -3.60 24.38 9.41
N ASN A 466 -3.78 25.68 9.49
CA ASN A 466 -4.93 26.39 8.95
C ASN A 466 -4.50 27.62 8.16
N HIS A 467 -5.40 28.13 7.31
CA HIS A 467 -5.21 29.48 6.77
C HIS A 467 -5.52 30.54 7.85
N THR A 468 -4.97 31.74 7.71
CA THR A 468 -5.49 32.89 8.44
C THR A 468 -6.92 33.18 7.98
N GLU A 469 -7.75 33.77 8.86
CA GLU A 469 -9.12 34.14 8.51
C GLU A 469 -9.17 35.07 7.28
N GLU A 470 -8.17 35.94 7.16
CA GLU A 470 -8.01 36.89 6.06
C GLU A 470 -7.65 36.19 4.75
N GLU A 471 -6.74 35.22 4.79
CA GLU A 471 -6.36 34.44 3.61
C GLU A 471 -7.49 33.51 3.15
N GLU A 472 -8.20 32.88 4.09
CA GLU A 472 -9.34 32.05 3.78
C GLU A 472 -10.45 32.87 3.09
N ALA A 473 -10.76 34.06 3.61
CA ALA A 473 -11.71 34.97 2.99
C ALA A 473 -11.28 35.38 1.58
N ARG A 474 -9.98 35.67 1.38
CA ARG A 474 -9.42 36.00 0.07
C ARG A 474 -9.56 34.85 -0.92
N ILE A 475 -9.27 33.62 -0.51
CA ILE A 475 -9.39 32.42 -1.36
C ILE A 475 -10.85 32.18 -1.74
N ILE A 476 -11.78 32.30 -0.78
CA ILE A 476 -13.22 32.15 -1.04
C ILE A 476 -13.70 33.17 -2.07
N GLU A 477 -13.34 34.45 -1.90
CA GLU A 477 -13.71 35.51 -2.86
C GLU A 477 -13.13 35.22 -4.25
N LEU A 478 -11.86 34.83 -4.32
CA LEU A 478 -11.17 34.52 -5.56
C LEU A 478 -11.77 33.31 -6.31
N LEU A 479 -12.09 32.23 -5.60
CA LEU A 479 -12.76 31.06 -6.18
C LEU A 479 -14.16 31.42 -6.67
N LYS A 480 -14.88 32.27 -5.93
CA LYS A 480 -16.22 32.73 -6.29
C LYS A 480 -16.23 33.60 -7.54
N GLU A 481 -15.24 34.47 -7.74
CA GLU A 481 -15.09 35.27 -8.96
C GLU A 481 -14.93 34.41 -10.23
N HIS A 482 -14.48 33.16 -10.07
CA HIS A 482 -14.24 32.21 -11.16
C HIS A 482 -15.24 31.05 -11.19
N ASP A 483 -16.33 31.11 -10.42
CA ASP A 483 -17.34 30.05 -10.31
C ASP A 483 -16.75 28.68 -9.87
N GLN A 484 -15.70 28.68 -9.05
CA GLN A 484 -14.95 27.49 -8.59
C GLN A 484 -14.98 27.27 -7.07
N GLU A 485 -16.03 27.73 -6.36
CA GLU A 485 -16.18 27.57 -4.89
C GLU A 485 -16.05 26.11 -4.42
N TYR A 486 -16.38 25.13 -5.28
CA TYR A 486 -16.26 23.69 -4.99
C TYR A 486 -14.82 23.23 -4.71
N ARG A 487 -13.81 23.99 -5.15
CA ARG A 487 -12.38 23.67 -4.98
C ARG A 487 -11.83 24.01 -3.60
N MET A 488 -12.62 24.60 -2.71
CA MET A 488 -12.12 24.99 -1.38
C MET A 488 -11.52 23.81 -0.60
N GLN A 489 -12.13 22.62 -0.68
CA GLN A 489 -11.61 21.44 0.00
C GLN A 489 -10.24 20.98 -0.55
N GLU A 490 -10.03 21.07 -1.86
CA GLU A 490 -8.74 20.79 -2.52
C GLU A 490 -7.65 21.74 -1.96
N ILE A 491 -7.96 23.03 -1.85
CA ILE A 491 -7.04 24.04 -1.31
C ILE A 491 -6.73 23.81 0.17
N ILE A 492 -7.72 23.40 0.97
CA ILE A 492 -7.54 23.04 2.38
C ILE A 492 -6.62 21.82 2.52
N GLN A 493 -6.74 20.82 1.65
CA GLN A 493 -5.87 19.64 1.63
C GLN A 493 -4.42 19.96 1.23
N GLY A 494 -4.21 20.99 0.41
CA GLY A 494 -2.89 21.42 -0.05
C GLY A 494 -2.05 22.21 0.96
N ARG A 495 -2.43 22.23 2.25
CA ARG A 495 -1.65 22.86 3.33
C ARG A 495 -0.68 21.85 3.93
N HIS A 496 0.58 22.22 4.04
CA HIS A 496 1.60 21.37 4.64
C HIS A 496 2.56 22.18 5.52
N VAL A 497 3.01 21.57 6.62
CA VAL A 497 4.12 22.04 7.43
C VAL A 497 5.04 20.87 7.70
N GLY A 498 6.32 21.03 7.38
CA GLY A 498 7.32 20.02 7.72
C GLY A 498 7.75 20.19 9.18
N LEU A 499 7.57 19.15 9.99
CA LEU A 499 7.98 19.12 11.38
C LEU A 499 8.87 17.90 11.61
N ASN A 500 10.05 18.13 12.18
CA ASN A 500 10.89 17.07 12.73
C ASN A 500 10.86 17.12 14.25
N VAL A 501 10.94 15.95 14.88
CA VAL A 501 11.25 15.85 16.30
C VAL A 501 12.72 15.50 16.43
N THR A 502 13.45 16.32 17.17
CA THR A 502 14.90 16.16 17.34
C THR A 502 15.31 16.22 18.80
N THR A 503 16.53 15.77 19.08
CA THR A 503 17.21 16.08 20.34
C THR A 503 17.81 17.49 20.32
N GLU A 504 18.40 17.92 21.45
CA GLU A 504 19.15 19.19 21.53
C GLU A 504 20.28 19.26 20.49
N ASP A 505 20.98 18.14 20.30
CA ASP A 505 22.08 17.97 19.32
C ASP A 505 21.61 17.66 17.89
N GLU A 506 20.33 17.92 17.59
CA GLU A 506 19.70 17.74 16.26
C GLU A 506 19.67 16.31 15.72
N HIS A 507 19.79 15.30 16.59
CA HIS A 507 19.55 13.91 16.20
C HIS A 507 18.06 13.72 15.88
N PHE A 508 17.75 13.06 14.77
CA PHE A 508 16.37 12.86 14.32
C PHE A 508 15.72 11.72 15.10
N VAL A 509 14.60 12.01 15.76
CA VAL A 509 13.81 11.01 16.47
C VAL A 509 12.90 10.31 15.47
N LEU A 510 12.93 8.98 15.49
CA LEU A 510 12.25 8.17 14.49
C LEU A 510 10.73 8.18 14.70
N PRO A 511 9.95 8.58 13.68
CA PRO A 511 8.50 8.50 13.72
C PRO A 511 8.00 7.05 13.67
N ASN A 512 6.82 6.81 14.24
CA ASN A 512 6.07 5.58 14.04
C ASN A 512 4.92 5.86 13.06
N TYR A 513 4.99 5.27 11.87
CA TYR A 513 3.98 5.48 10.83
C TYR A 513 2.84 4.48 10.96
N TYR A 514 1.63 4.99 11.16
CA TYR A 514 0.38 4.26 11.09
C TYR A 514 -0.33 4.76 9.84
N HIS A 515 -0.13 4.11 8.69
CA HIS A 515 -0.46 4.70 7.37
C HIS A 515 -1.24 3.77 6.44
N PHE A 516 -2.14 2.97 7.01
CA PHE A 516 -3.08 2.15 6.23
C PHE A 516 -4.55 2.58 6.40
N GLY A 517 -4.80 3.79 6.92
CA GLY A 517 -6.13 4.38 7.12
C GLY A 517 -6.55 5.40 6.06
N GLU A 518 -7.75 5.95 6.22
CA GLU A 518 -8.23 7.08 5.40
C GLU A 518 -7.29 8.29 5.54
N PRO A 519 -7.09 9.09 4.48
CA PRO A 519 -6.28 10.31 4.59
C PRO A 519 -6.84 11.20 5.71
N PRO A 520 -5.97 11.81 6.54
CA PRO A 520 -6.40 12.60 7.68
C PRO A 520 -7.35 13.71 7.22
N ASN A 521 -8.41 13.94 8.01
CA ASN A 521 -9.33 15.04 7.75
C ASN A 521 -8.56 16.36 7.87
N PRO A 522 -8.42 17.16 6.80
CA PRO A 522 -7.59 18.36 6.82
C PRO A 522 -8.16 19.48 7.70
N ASN A 523 -9.38 19.32 8.23
CA ASN A 523 -10.03 20.25 9.16
C ASN A 523 -9.89 19.81 10.63
N GLU A 524 -9.30 18.65 10.91
CA GLU A 524 -9.05 18.15 12.25
C GLU A 524 -7.56 18.30 12.61
N PRO A 525 -7.23 18.37 13.91
CA PRO A 525 -5.84 18.29 14.35
C PRO A 525 -5.15 17.03 13.83
N ILE A 526 -3.89 17.18 13.46
CA ILE A 526 -3.03 16.10 13.00
C ILE A 526 -2.31 15.53 14.22
N GLU A 527 -2.34 14.20 14.32
CA GLU A 527 -1.63 13.43 15.34
C GLU A 527 -0.42 12.76 14.70
N VAL A 528 0.76 12.96 15.29
CA VAL A 528 1.99 12.30 14.88
C VAL A 528 2.61 11.56 16.06
N HIS A 529 3.16 10.39 15.76
CA HIS A 529 3.68 9.47 16.76
C HIS A 529 5.17 9.26 16.54
N TYR A 530 5.94 9.34 17.62
CA TYR A 530 7.39 9.16 17.61
C TYR A 530 7.79 8.06 18.57
N SER A 531 8.78 7.27 18.16
CA SER A 531 9.50 6.37 19.05
C SER A 531 10.40 7.18 19.99
N HIS A 532 11.09 6.49 20.90
CA HIS A 532 12.16 7.10 21.71
C HIS A 532 13.55 6.79 21.17
N TYR A 533 13.64 6.39 19.90
CA TYR A 533 14.92 6.11 19.25
C TYR A 533 15.26 7.22 18.28
N TYR A 534 16.56 7.44 18.08
CA TYR A 534 17.05 8.47 17.20
C TYR A 534 18.19 7.99 16.30
N MET A 535 18.33 8.69 15.18
CA MET A 535 19.42 8.56 14.22
C MET A 535 20.37 9.75 14.29
N GLY A 536 21.51 9.64 13.61
CA GLY A 536 22.46 10.74 13.45
C GLY A 536 21.79 12.00 12.90
N ASN A 537 22.36 13.16 13.21
CA ASN A 537 21.91 14.44 12.67
C ASN A 537 22.15 14.53 11.13
N GLU A 538 21.77 15.65 10.53
CA GLU A 538 21.83 15.81 9.06
C GLU A 538 23.24 15.63 8.48
N GLU A 539 24.28 16.11 9.17
CA GLU A 539 25.68 15.96 8.74
C GLU A 539 26.09 14.48 8.73
N GLN A 540 25.76 13.77 9.81
CA GLN A 540 26.04 12.34 9.94
C GLN A 540 25.30 11.50 8.88
N GLN A 541 24.02 11.81 8.63
CA GLN A 541 23.28 11.13 7.56
C GLN A 541 23.87 11.40 6.18
N ARG A 542 24.33 12.62 5.89
CA ARG A 542 25.03 12.93 4.62
C ARG A 542 26.36 12.19 4.49
N MET A 543 27.01 11.84 5.60
CA MET A 543 28.22 11.00 5.63
C MET A 543 27.91 9.49 5.53
N GLY A 544 26.64 9.10 5.42
CA GLY A 544 26.22 7.71 5.28
C GLY A 544 25.96 6.99 6.61
N GLU A 545 25.93 7.71 7.75
CA GLU A 545 25.61 7.15 9.07
C GLU A 545 24.08 7.00 9.24
N HIS A 546 23.49 6.06 8.48
CA HIS A 546 22.05 5.77 8.50
C HIS A 546 21.65 4.67 9.51
N HIS A 547 22.46 4.45 10.56
CA HIS A 547 22.18 3.47 11.60
C HIS A 547 21.53 4.14 12.83
N LEU A 548 20.93 3.31 13.68
CA LEU A 548 20.44 3.72 14.99
C LEU A 548 21.62 4.23 15.84
N GLN A 549 21.43 5.34 16.56
CA GLN A 549 22.46 5.93 17.42
C GLN A 549 22.14 5.81 18.92
N GLY A 550 20.90 5.47 19.27
CA GLY A 550 20.51 5.26 20.66
C GLY A 550 19.01 5.39 20.94
N LYS A 551 18.70 5.29 22.23
CA LYS A 551 17.36 5.46 22.82
C LYS A 551 17.42 6.57 23.86
N LEU A 552 16.42 7.45 23.86
CA LEU A 552 16.30 8.55 24.81
C LEU A 552 16.04 8.01 26.22
N GLU A 553 16.77 8.53 27.22
CA GLU A 553 16.55 8.18 28.62
C GLU A 553 15.39 8.98 29.22
N ASN A 554 15.26 10.25 28.83
CA ASN A 554 14.21 11.14 29.30
C ASN A 554 13.62 11.96 28.13
N PRO A 555 12.70 11.36 27.34
CA PRO A 555 12.08 12.03 26.20
C PRO A 555 11.44 13.38 26.55
N MET A 556 10.89 13.52 27.76
CA MET A 556 10.26 14.76 28.19
C MET A 556 11.28 15.91 28.31
N GLU A 557 12.52 15.66 28.72
CA GLU A 557 13.53 16.72 28.84
C GLU A 557 14.35 16.95 27.57
N GLU A 558 14.39 15.98 26.65
CA GLU A 558 15.34 15.95 25.53
C GLU A 558 14.73 16.37 24.17
N LEU A 559 13.39 16.39 24.03
CA LEU A 559 12.75 16.56 22.73
C LEU A 559 12.45 18.02 22.34
N PHE A 560 12.69 18.30 21.06
CA PHE A 560 12.39 19.56 20.37
C PHE A 560 11.60 19.30 19.09
N ILE A 561 10.72 20.23 18.72
CA ILE A 561 10.22 20.35 17.35
C ILE A 561 11.16 21.27 16.59
N GLN A 562 11.61 20.82 15.42
CA GLN A 562 12.32 21.61 14.43
C GLN A 562 11.44 21.79 13.19
N MET A 563 11.24 23.04 12.79
CA MET A 563 10.48 23.38 11.58
C MET A 563 11.32 23.14 10.33
N MET A 564 10.74 22.53 9.30
CA MET A 564 11.37 22.28 8.00
C MET A 564 10.84 23.20 6.89
N GLY A 565 9.93 24.11 7.25
CA GLY A 565 9.22 24.98 6.29
C GLY A 565 7.73 24.65 6.23
N ALA A 566 7.00 25.47 5.50
CA ALA A 566 5.58 25.26 5.23
C ALA A 566 5.29 25.47 3.74
N SER A 567 4.25 24.82 3.24
CA SER A 567 3.74 25.08 1.90
C SER A 567 2.22 25.14 1.89
N VAL A 568 1.69 25.93 0.95
CA VAL A 568 0.25 26.00 0.68
C VAL A 568 0.00 25.93 -0.80
N GLN A 569 -1.11 25.30 -1.13
CA GLN A 569 -1.68 25.34 -2.45
C GLN A 569 -2.53 26.61 -2.61
N GLU A 570 -2.21 27.43 -3.60
CA GLU A 570 -3.01 28.58 -4.01
C GLU A 570 -3.75 28.26 -5.31
N PRO A 571 -5.03 28.65 -5.47
CA PRO A 571 -5.70 28.47 -6.74
C PRO A 571 -5.04 29.34 -7.82
N ALA A 572 -4.97 28.79 -9.03
CA ALA A 572 -4.55 29.48 -10.24
C ALA A 572 -5.63 29.35 -11.32
N PHE A 573 -5.70 30.35 -12.19
CA PHE A 573 -6.71 30.44 -13.25
C PHE A 573 -6.02 30.78 -14.55
N PHE A 574 -5.31 29.80 -15.10
CA PHE A 574 -4.65 29.94 -16.38
C PHE A 574 -5.05 28.80 -17.30
N SER A 575 -5.42 29.13 -18.53
CA SER A 575 -5.71 28.15 -19.57
C SER A 575 -5.34 28.72 -20.94
N MET A 576 -4.68 27.90 -21.74
CA MET A 576 -4.39 28.22 -23.13
C MET A 576 -4.52 26.98 -24.00
N GLU A 577 -4.97 27.20 -25.23
CA GLU A 577 -5.00 26.19 -26.27
C GLU A 577 -3.84 26.44 -27.25
N ILE A 578 -3.01 25.43 -27.50
CA ILE A 578 -1.95 25.52 -28.51
C ILE A 578 -2.05 24.40 -29.53
N PRO A 579 -1.76 24.69 -30.81
CA PRO A 579 -1.63 23.63 -31.80
C PRO A 579 -0.36 22.82 -31.52
N LEU A 580 -0.43 21.50 -31.71
CA LEU A 580 0.73 20.62 -31.59
C LEU A 580 1.60 20.72 -32.85
N LYS A 581 2.22 21.88 -33.01
CA LYS A 581 3.05 22.24 -34.16
C LYS A 581 4.35 22.87 -33.69
N GLU A 582 5.45 22.48 -34.34
CA GLU A 582 6.78 23.01 -34.02
C GLU A 582 6.82 24.54 -34.01
N THR A 583 7.44 25.08 -32.97
CA THR A 583 7.65 26.52 -32.79
C THR A 583 8.87 26.78 -31.91
N GLU A 584 9.67 27.79 -32.27
CA GLU A 584 10.93 28.10 -31.58
C GLU A 584 10.72 28.94 -30.30
N ALA A 585 9.85 29.95 -30.35
CA ALA A 585 9.47 30.79 -29.21
C ALA A 585 8.24 31.64 -29.60
N THR A 586 7.06 31.24 -29.15
CA THR A 586 5.82 31.98 -29.39
C THR A 586 5.45 32.77 -28.13
N PRO A 587 5.40 34.12 -28.18
CA PRO A 587 5.05 34.94 -27.03
C PRO A 587 3.67 34.61 -26.48
N ILE A 588 3.55 34.58 -25.15
CA ILE A 588 2.29 34.43 -24.43
C ILE A 588 2.10 35.69 -23.58
N GLU A 589 0.93 36.31 -23.68
CA GLU A 589 0.52 37.33 -22.72
C GLU A 589 -0.36 36.68 -21.64
N GLY A 590 0.17 36.53 -20.43
CA GLY A 590 -0.57 35.95 -19.32
C GLY A 590 0.19 36.03 -18.00
N THR A 591 -0.57 35.92 -16.91
CA THR A 591 -0.04 35.87 -15.55
C THR A 591 -0.69 34.73 -14.80
N ILE A 592 0.11 33.99 -14.03
CA ILE A 592 -0.32 32.92 -13.13
C ILE A 592 0.09 33.37 -11.73
N ASN A 593 -0.85 33.98 -11.00
CA ASN A 593 -0.59 34.69 -9.74
C ASN A 593 0.63 35.62 -9.85
N SER A 594 1.74 35.31 -9.15
CA SER A 594 2.98 36.09 -9.15
C SER A 594 3.91 35.82 -10.33
N TYR A 595 3.57 34.89 -11.22
CA TYR A 595 4.38 34.55 -12.40
C TYR A 595 3.85 35.22 -13.64
N LYS A 596 4.72 35.87 -14.40
CA LYS A 596 4.42 36.32 -15.76
C LYS A 596 4.90 35.27 -16.73
N VAL A 597 4.00 34.80 -17.59
CA VAL A 597 4.33 33.88 -18.69
C VAL A 597 4.91 34.71 -19.84
N LEU A 598 5.99 34.23 -20.45
CA LEU A 598 6.72 34.96 -21.48
C LEU A 598 6.47 34.37 -22.87
N ASP A 599 6.73 33.07 -23.02
CA ASP A 599 6.62 32.36 -24.29
C ASP A 599 6.53 30.85 -24.08
N TYR A 600 6.18 30.13 -25.15
CA TYR A 600 6.35 28.68 -25.23
C TYR A 600 7.10 28.26 -26.49
N SER A 601 7.77 27.11 -26.41
CA SER A 601 8.37 26.43 -27.54
C SER A 601 7.90 24.98 -27.61
N LEU A 602 7.81 24.45 -28.83
CA LEU A 602 7.41 23.07 -29.10
C LEU A 602 8.37 22.48 -30.13
N THR A 603 9.06 21.39 -29.80
CA THR A 603 10.05 20.76 -30.68
C THR A 603 9.68 19.31 -30.92
N ALA A 604 9.57 18.87 -32.17
CA ALA A 604 9.31 17.47 -32.46
C ALA A 604 10.60 16.67 -32.40
N VAL A 605 10.59 15.60 -31.61
CA VAL A 605 11.67 14.61 -31.55
C VAL A 605 11.28 13.45 -32.43
N LYS A 606 12.17 13.08 -33.35
CA LYS A 606 11.94 11.99 -34.29
C LYS A 606 12.69 10.74 -33.87
N ASN A 607 12.09 9.57 -34.09
CA ASN A 607 12.75 8.29 -33.97
C ASN A 607 13.71 8.03 -35.15
N HIS A 608 14.40 6.89 -35.13
CA HIS A 608 15.33 6.49 -36.20
C HIS A 608 14.65 6.31 -37.56
N SER A 609 13.34 6.00 -37.58
CA SER A 609 12.53 5.88 -38.80
C SER A 609 12.12 7.23 -39.39
N GLY A 610 12.35 8.33 -38.67
CA GLY A 610 11.99 9.69 -39.07
C GLY A 610 10.57 10.11 -38.67
N ASP A 611 9.82 9.26 -37.99
CA ASP A 611 8.50 9.55 -37.43
C ASP A 611 8.65 10.30 -36.11
N ILE A 612 7.69 11.16 -35.81
CA ILE A 612 7.69 11.91 -34.55
C ILE A 612 7.37 10.94 -33.41
N SER A 613 8.31 10.79 -32.48
CA SER A 613 8.16 9.94 -31.30
C SER A 613 7.60 10.71 -30.10
N LYS A 614 7.91 12.01 -29.98
CA LYS A 614 7.42 12.90 -28.93
C LYS A 614 7.55 14.37 -29.30
N TYR A 615 6.84 15.23 -28.57
CA TYR A 615 7.01 16.69 -28.64
C TYR A 615 7.50 17.23 -27.31
N THR A 616 8.64 17.93 -27.31
CA THR A 616 9.14 18.63 -26.13
C THR A 616 8.47 20.01 -26.05
N LEU A 617 7.72 20.25 -24.98
CA LEU A 617 7.07 21.51 -24.65
C LEU A 617 7.83 22.22 -23.53
N ILE A 618 8.19 23.48 -23.76
CA ILE A 618 8.77 24.36 -22.75
C ILE A 618 7.93 25.62 -22.65
N ILE A 619 7.55 26.01 -21.43
CA ILE A 619 6.95 27.32 -21.14
C ILE A 619 7.93 28.12 -20.29
N ASN A 620 8.27 29.32 -20.77
CA ASN A 620 9.15 30.24 -20.06
C ASN A 620 8.34 31.33 -19.35
N GLY A 621 8.85 31.79 -18.21
CA GLY A 621 8.24 32.83 -17.42
C GLY A 621 9.22 33.55 -16.50
N GLU A 622 8.73 34.52 -15.74
CA GLU A 622 9.49 35.26 -14.73
C GLU A 622 8.65 35.45 -13.47
N SER A 623 9.25 35.24 -12.29
CA SER A 623 8.60 35.60 -11.03
C SER A 623 8.60 37.12 -10.86
N GLN A 624 7.45 37.68 -10.50
CA GLN A 624 7.28 39.11 -10.23
C GLN A 624 7.49 39.46 -8.75
N GLN A 625 7.61 38.47 -7.87
CA GLN A 625 7.87 38.64 -6.45
C GLN A 625 9.20 37.98 -6.06
N SER A 626 10.09 38.75 -5.46
CA SER A 626 11.36 38.23 -4.91
C SER A 626 11.07 37.40 -3.65
N GLY A 627 11.70 36.23 -3.54
CA GLY A 627 11.58 35.35 -2.36
C GLY A 627 10.43 34.34 -2.38
N VAL A 628 9.55 34.38 -3.39
CA VAL A 628 8.48 33.36 -3.55
C VAL A 628 9.01 32.22 -4.40
N ASN A 629 9.24 31.07 -3.78
CA ASN A 629 9.53 29.80 -4.46
C ASN A 629 8.22 29.02 -4.55
N GLY A 630 7.84 28.56 -5.75
CA GLY A 630 6.66 27.74 -5.88
C GLY A 630 6.58 26.97 -7.19
N ASP A 631 5.92 25.82 -7.12
CA ASP A 631 5.72 24.91 -8.23
C ASP A 631 4.30 25.08 -8.77
N ILE A 632 4.17 25.19 -10.08
CA ILE A 632 2.88 25.35 -10.73
C ILE A 632 2.34 23.95 -11.06
N GLY A 633 1.12 23.66 -10.59
CA GLY A 633 0.38 22.45 -10.94
C GLY A 633 -0.18 22.54 -12.34
N TRP A 634 0.53 21.97 -13.30
CA TRP A 634 0.13 21.96 -14.71
C TRP A 634 -0.74 20.74 -15.03
N ASP A 635 -1.85 20.98 -15.72
CA ASP A 635 -2.70 19.96 -16.33
C ASP A 635 -2.67 20.11 -17.86
N ILE A 636 -2.48 19.01 -18.58
CA ILE A 636 -2.39 19.00 -20.05
C ILE A 636 -3.38 17.97 -20.58
N THR A 637 -4.34 18.49 -21.34
CA THR A 637 -5.44 17.70 -21.89
C THR A 637 -5.60 17.94 -23.40
N ASP A 638 -6.36 17.07 -24.07
CA ASP A 638 -6.90 17.40 -25.39
C ASP A 638 -8.13 18.33 -25.27
N LYS A 639 -8.71 18.72 -26.40
CA LYS A 639 -9.93 19.55 -26.43
C LYS A 639 -11.16 18.89 -25.81
N SER A 640 -11.17 17.57 -25.70
CA SER A 640 -12.25 16.79 -25.10
C SER A 640 -12.08 16.67 -23.58
N GLY A 641 -10.95 17.14 -23.03
CA GLY A 641 -10.60 17.03 -21.62
C GLY A 641 -9.94 15.71 -21.25
N ASN A 642 -9.51 14.89 -22.22
CA ASN A 642 -8.77 13.67 -21.94
C ASN A 642 -7.33 14.03 -21.55
N TYR A 643 -6.83 13.39 -20.50
CA TYR A 643 -5.45 13.52 -20.05
C TYR A 643 -4.46 13.13 -21.17
N ILE A 644 -3.42 13.93 -21.33
CA ILE A 644 -2.33 13.64 -22.26
C ILE A 644 -1.12 13.16 -21.46
N PRO A 645 -0.60 11.94 -21.74
CA PRO A 645 0.60 11.45 -21.07
C PRO A 645 1.80 12.37 -21.29
N THR A 646 2.50 12.67 -20.20
CA THR A 646 3.71 13.49 -20.22
C THR A 646 4.86 12.86 -19.44
N GLU A 647 6.07 12.96 -19.97
CA GLU A 647 7.31 12.66 -19.26
C GLU A 647 7.91 13.98 -18.76
N GLY A 648 7.94 14.19 -17.44
CA GLY A 648 8.38 15.43 -16.83
C GLY A 648 9.90 15.58 -16.68
N TRP A 649 10.38 16.82 -16.78
CA TRP A 649 11.78 17.17 -16.51
C TRP A 649 11.85 18.12 -15.31
N TYR A 650 12.51 17.69 -14.23
CA TYR A 650 12.72 18.54 -13.05
C TYR A 650 13.97 19.41 -13.23
N HIS A 651 13.80 20.73 -13.16
CA HIS A 651 14.88 21.72 -13.26
C HIS A 651 15.05 22.46 -11.95
N HIS A 652 15.72 21.82 -10.98
CA HIS A 652 15.98 22.42 -9.66
C HIS A 652 16.75 23.74 -9.77
N GLU A 653 17.60 23.89 -10.80
CA GLU A 653 18.36 25.10 -11.06
C GLU A 653 17.50 26.33 -11.40
N ASP A 654 16.30 26.13 -11.96
CA ASP A 654 15.41 27.23 -12.34
C ASP A 654 14.51 27.66 -11.18
N MET A 655 14.32 26.83 -10.16
CA MET A 655 13.42 27.11 -9.03
C MET A 655 13.80 28.43 -8.33
N HIS A 656 15.09 28.62 -8.05
CA HIS A 656 15.65 29.80 -7.36
C HIS A 656 16.15 30.90 -8.31
N LYS A 657 16.01 30.73 -9.61
CA LYS A 657 16.57 31.66 -10.59
C LYS A 657 15.75 32.94 -10.64
N GLU A 658 16.42 34.08 -10.46
CA GLU A 658 15.82 35.39 -10.70
C GLU A 658 15.74 35.69 -12.21
N GLY A 659 14.63 36.31 -12.62
CA GLY A 659 14.38 36.66 -14.02
C GLY A 659 13.83 35.48 -14.84
N PRO A 660 14.12 35.43 -16.16
CA PRO A 660 13.55 34.41 -17.05
C PRO A 660 13.99 32.98 -16.69
N LYS A 661 13.01 32.12 -16.45
CA LYS A 661 13.17 30.69 -16.11
C LYS A 661 12.14 29.82 -16.82
N ARG A 662 12.41 28.51 -16.89
CA ARG A 662 11.43 27.53 -17.36
C ARG A 662 10.40 27.29 -16.26
N LEU A 663 9.12 27.53 -16.56
CA LEU A 663 7.99 27.23 -15.67
C LEU A 663 7.40 25.83 -15.91
N LEU A 664 7.57 25.29 -17.12
CA LEU A 664 7.18 23.93 -17.51
C LEU A 664 8.21 23.39 -18.50
N HIS A 665 8.60 22.13 -18.31
CA HIS A 665 9.35 21.37 -19.31
C HIS A 665 8.90 19.91 -19.27
N VAL A 666 8.19 19.49 -20.31
CA VAL A 666 7.61 18.15 -20.43
C VAL A 666 7.77 17.63 -21.84
N ASP A 667 7.89 16.32 -21.96
CA ASP A 667 7.74 15.63 -23.23
C ASP A 667 6.34 15.05 -23.34
N ILE A 668 5.66 15.38 -24.43
CA ILE A 668 4.34 14.86 -24.78
C ILE A 668 4.55 13.59 -25.58
N VAL A 669 4.02 12.49 -25.07
CA VAL A 669 4.12 11.16 -25.69
C VAL A 669 2.75 10.74 -26.23
N PRO A 670 2.69 9.94 -27.30
CA PRO A 670 1.42 9.51 -27.87
C PRO A 670 0.66 8.64 -26.84
N ASP A 671 -0.67 8.76 -26.84
CA ASP A 671 -1.54 7.93 -25.98
C ASP A 671 -1.26 6.44 -26.27
N TYR A 672 -0.90 5.68 -25.22
CA TYR A 672 -0.62 4.25 -25.28
C TYR A 672 -1.75 3.44 -25.95
N ASN A 673 -3.00 3.93 -25.90
CA ASN A 673 -4.17 3.24 -26.44
C ASN A 673 -4.52 3.64 -27.89
N GLN A 674 -4.14 4.84 -28.33
CA GLN A 674 -4.57 5.42 -29.62
C GLN A 674 -3.42 5.64 -30.61
N GLY A 675 -2.17 5.75 -30.14
CA GLY A 675 -0.98 5.88 -30.97
C GLY A 675 -0.87 7.19 -31.78
N GLU A 676 -1.84 8.10 -31.67
CA GLU A 676 -1.88 9.36 -32.40
C GLU A 676 -1.76 10.55 -31.44
N PHE A 677 -1.05 11.59 -31.90
CA PHE A 677 -0.98 12.85 -31.18
C PHE A 677 -2.25 13.68 -31.39
N PRO A 678 -2.72 14.41 -30.36
CA PRO A 678 -3.83 15.34 -30.53
C PRO A 678 -3.40 16.51 -31.43
N GLU A 679 -4.34 17.07 -32.19
CA GLU A 679 -4.06 18.25 -33.02
C GLU A 679 -3.74 19.50 -32.18
N ASN A 680 -4.36 19.61 -31.01
CA ASN A 680 -4.22 20.75 -30.10
C ASN A 680 -4.15 20.25 -28.66
N LEU A 681 -3.41 20.99 -27.85
CA LEU A 681 -3.31 20.80 -26.41
C LEU A 681 -4.06 21.92 -25.71
N VAL A 682 -4.72 21.57 -24.61
CA VAL A 682 -5.24 22.51 -23.63
C VAL A 682 -4.33 22.41 -22.41
N ILE A 683 -3.59 23.48 -22.14
CA ILE A 683 -2.69 23.59 -21.01
C ILE A 683 -3.36 24.45 -19.95
N LYS A 684 -3.46 23.93 -18.74
CA LYS A 684 -4.03 24.63 -17.59
C LYS A 684 -3.03 24.68 -16.45
N ALA A 685 -3.12 25.74 -15.66
CA ALA A 685 -2.48 25.82 -14.36
C ALA A 685 -3.58 26.07 -13.34
N ASP A 686 -3.88 25.02 -12.56
CA ASP A 686 -5.03 25.00 -11.64
C ASP A 686 -4.63 25.46 -10.23
N TYR A 687 -3.36 25.29 -9.86
CA TYR A 687 -2.84 25.73 -8.57
C TYR A 687 -1.33 26.03 -8.60
N ILE A 688 -0.85 26.70 -7.56
CA ILE A 688 0.57 26.91 -7.27
C ILE A 688 0.83 26.42 -5.85
N PHE A 689 1.80 25.52 -5.68
CA PHE A 689 2.38 25.23 -4.37
C PHE A 689 3.41 26.30 -4.04
N THR A 690 3.15 27.12 -3.03
CA THR A 690 4.10 28.13 -2.55
C THR A 690 4.81 27.63 -1.31
N TYR A 691 6.14 27.71 -1.27
CA TYR A 691 6.97 27.28 -0.16
C TYR A 691 7.47 28.48 0.66
N TYR A 692 7.35 28.36 1.99
CA TYR A 692 7.82 29.32 2.98
C TYR A 692 8.91 28.69 3.84
N ASN A 693 10.15 29.02 3.54
CA ASN A 693 11.34 28.48 4.23
C ASN A 693 11.87 29.43 5.32
N GLU A 694 11.20 30.56 5.58
CA GLU A 694 11.63 31.56 6.56
C GLU A 694 11.68 31.03 8.00
N ILE A 695 10.89 30.00 8.29
CA ILE A 695 10.84 29.31 9.58
C ILE A 695 11.77 28.07 9.64
N GLU A 696 12.45 27.73 8.55
CA GLU A 696 13.30 26.54 8.49
C GLU A 696 14.42 26.60 9.54
N GLY A 697 14.53 25.54 10.35
CA GLY A 697 15.49 25.45 11.44
C GLY A 697 15.03 26.10 12.76
N GLU A 698 13.87 26.76 12.82
CA GLU A 698 13.31 27.20 14.10
C GLU A 698 13.05 26.00 15.02
N LYS A 699 13.50 26.10 16.28
CA LYS A 699 13.38 25.03 17.26
C LYS A 699 12.57 25.42 18.47
N PHE A 700 11.71 24.51 18.90
CA PHE A 700 10.85 24.69 20.06
C PHE A 700 10.96 23.48 20.98
N ARG A 701 11.26 23.71 22.26
CA ARG A 701 11.29 22.64 23.24
C ARG A 701 9.87 22.14 23.48
N LEU A 702 9.68 20.82 23.50
CA LEU A 702 8.38 20.20 23.72
C LEU A 702 7.96 20.17 25.21
N PHE A 703 8.85 20.55 26.12
CA PHE A 703 8.55 20.63 27.55
C PHE A 703 9.29 21.77 28.25
N ASN A 704 8.57 22.51 29.08
CA ASN A 704 9.14 23.42 30.08
C ASN A 704 8.57 23.05 31.45
N LYS A 705 9.43 22.95 32.48
CA LYS A 705 9.11 22.48 33.86
C LYS A 705 7.96 23.23 34.59
N GLY A 706 7.36 24.25 34.00
CA GLY A 706 6.29 25.06 34.60
C GLY A 706 4.86 24.66 34.24
N GLU A 707 4.64 23.69 33.34
CA GLU A 707 3.33 23.47 32.67
C GLU A 707 2.85 22.00 32.73
N ILE A 708 3.02 21.33 33.87
CA ILE A 708 2.41 20.01 34.10
C ILE A 708 0.94 20.21 34.49
N ILE A 709 0.02 19.58 33.76
CA ILE A 709 -1.35 19.38 34.21
C ILE A 709 -1.39 17.98 34.83
N ASP A 710 -1.55 17.90 36.15
CA ASP A 710 -1.81 16.62 36.80
C ASP A 710 -3.15 16.07 36.28
N SER A 711 -3.12 14.87 35.68
CA SER A 711 -4.28 14.15 35.15
C SER A 711 -5.13 13.47 36.24
N GLU A 712 -4.99 13.87 37.51
CA GLU A 712 -5.83 13.40 38.61
C GLU A 712 -6.66 14.55 39.19
N THR A 713 -7.85 14.80 38.63
CA THR A 713 -9.11 15.04 39.37
C THR A 713 -10.26 15.36 38.42
N ASP A 714 -11.08 14.35 38.11
CA ASP A 714 -12.55 14.42 38.22
C ASP A 714 -13.16 13.02 38.40
#